data_AF-A0A7J7HG21-F1
#
_entry.id   AF-A0A7J7HG21-F1
#
_cell.length_a   1.000
_cell.length_b   1.000
_cell.length_c   1.000
_cell.angle_alpha   90.00
_cell.angle_beta   90.00
_cell.angle_gamma   90.00
#
_symmetry.space_group_name_H-M   'P 1'
#
loop_
_entity.id
_entity.type
_entity.pdbx_description
1 polymer ?
#
loop_
_entity_poly.entity_id
_entity_poly.type
_entity_poly.pdbx_seq_one_letter_code
_entity_poly.pdbx_strand_id
1 'polypeptide(L)'
;MSPSVKETSSCGDVAVEIMATATETASGSGTPIVTPTSVPIQNHVHVPINHGEKSKKFNGTEFKRWQQKMLFYLTTLNLAWFLHEEALALKEGESDRQVVAVVDAWKHSDFLCRNYILNGFDNMLYNVYSPLKTAKELWDSLEKKYKTEDAGTKKFVVEGMSLSESFQVAALVEKLPPAWKYFKNYLKYKRKEMTMDELIVRLRIEEDNRKAEERNGKNPIESKANVVEQVHKPHNRKRKFTGDVPKQGDSNKKFKGKCYNCGKTGHRASDCRRPKKNHGSTSKKTTNQANVTELDYISDGVNDINLSAVVSEANLVGNPKGWWVDTGATRHICEDKKMFTTYNEAANCEQLFMGNSSTSTVAGQGKVILKMTSGKELTLNNVGPECRFTRVKVVMRSLPRCDSRALHMASSFHSTLLFSLLLISSAFAKTSFRPKALILPVQKDPSTLQYVTNLNQRTPLVPVNLTLDLGGQFLWVNCEQGYSSSSYRPARCGSAQCSLAGSKSCTTECYSAPKPGCYNNTCGLLPDNTVTHTSTGGDLGSDIVTVESTDGKNPKKVVSVPHFLFVCGSTSLLEGLASGVKGMAGLGRTKISLPSQFSTTYSFHKKFAICLTSSTRSNGVAIFGDGPYMFLPNIDASTSLIYTPLIRNPVSTASASFSGDASSDYFIGVKSIKIGEKNVPINTTLLTIDSEGNGGTKISTVNPYTVLETSIYKAVTKFFINELSGVPRVASVAPFEACFNSKNISSTRVGPGVPAIFLVLQSETVFWSIYGANSMVQVSDDVLCLGFVDGGAKPRTSIVIGGYQLEDNLLQFDLAASRLGFSASLFFRRTTCANFNFTSNA
;
A
#
# COMPACT_ATOMS: atom_id res chain seq x y z
N MET A 1 6.10 6.29 -80.21
CA MET A 1 6.30 4.83 -80.19
C MET A 1 6.76 4.45 -78.78
N SER A 2 6.40 3.27 -78.29
CA SER A 2 6.57 2.80 -76.90
C SER A 2 7.14 1.36 -76.90
N PRO A 3 7.56 0.75 -75.77
CA PRO A 3 7.76 1.26 -74.40
C PRO A 3 9.26 1.60 -74.15
N SER A 4 10.09 1.19 -73.17
CA SER A 4 10.04 0.31 -71.97
C SER A 4 11.33 0.51 -71.13
N VAL A 5 11.47 0.25 -69.81
CA VAL A 5 10.54 -0.08 -68.70
C VAL A 5 11.28 0.04 -67.34
N LYS A 6 10.62 0.54 -66.26
CA LYS A 6 10.99 0.43 -64.80
C LYS A 6 12.37 0.98 -64.32
N GLU A 7 12.56 1.50 -63.10
CA GLU A 7 11.67 1.74 -61.92
C GLU A 7 12.18 2.93 -61.07
N THR A 8 11.32 3.58 -60.28
CA THR A 8 11.56 4.85 -59.52
C THR A 8 11.51 4.60 -58.00
N SER A 9 12.56 4.80 -57.19
CA SER A 9 13.20 6.05 -56.70
C SER A 9 12.51 6.72 -55.48
N SER A 10 13.19 6.78 -54.32
CA SER A 10 13.05 7.79 -53.23
C SER A 10 13.90 7.39 -52.00
N CYS A 11 14.26 8.30 -51.08
CA CYS A 11 15.44 9.19 -51.12
C CYS A 11 15.70 9.78 -49.70
N GLY A 12 16.91 10.29 -49.47
CA GLY A 12 17.31 11.04 -48.27
C GLY A 12 17.91 10.19 -47.13
N ASP A 13 19.02 10.57 -46.48
CA ASP A 13 19.92 11.70 -46.78
C ASP A 13 21.38 11.40 -46.40
N VAL A 14 22.30 12.21 -46.93
CA VAL A 14 23.76 12.02 -46.89
C VAL A 14 24.43 13.07 -46.00
N ALA A 15 25.49 12.68 -45.29
CA ALA A 15 26.32 13.58 -44.49
C ALA A 15 27.46 14.20 -45.31
N VAL A 16 27.92 15.40 -44.92
CA VAL A 16 29.33 15.87 -45.02
C VAL A 16 29.51 17.17 -44.21
N GLU A 17 30.76 17.44 -43.82
CA GLU A 17 31.17 18.53 -42.91
C GLU A 17 31.41 19.88 -43.61
N ILE A 18 31.48 20.96 -42.83
CA ILE A 18 32.14 22.22 -43.20
C ILE A 18 33.03 22.69 -42.02
N MET A 19 34.25 23.15 -42.32
CA MET A 19 35.23 23.62 -41.33
C MET A 19 35.05 25.09 -40.94
N ALA A 20 35.56 25.46 -39.76
CA ALA A 20 36.05 26.81 -39.46
C ALA A 20 37.27 26.71 -38.52
N THR A 21 38.26 27.57 -38.69
CA THR A 21 39.55 27.55 -37.97
C THR A 21 39.91 28.90 -37.37
N ALA A 22 40.66 28.87 -36.27
CA ALA A 22 41.47 30.00 -35.78
C ALA A 22 42.70 29.45 -35.02
N THR A 23 43.85 30.09 -35.21
CA THR A 23 45.17 29.73 -34.65
C THR A 23 45.51 30.65 -33.45
N GLU A 24 46.56 30.46 -32.63
CA GLU A 24 48.00 30.50 -32.98
C GLU A 24 48.95 29.79 -31.99
N THR A 25 50.04 29.25 -32.57
CA THR A 25 51.45 29.09 -32.08
C THR A 25 51.70 28.80 -30.58
N ALA A 26 52.29 27.65 -30.21
CA ALA A 26 53.73 27.28 -30.30
C ALA A 26 54.62 28.05 -29.28
N SER A 27 55.64 27.47 -28.63
CA SER A 27 56.39 26.20 -28.82
C SER A 27 57.06 25.74 -27.51
N GLY A 28 57.73 24.57 -27.49
CA GLY A 28 58.66 24.19 -26.41
C GLY A 28 58.77 22.68 -26.17
N SER A 29 59.98 22.12 -26.23
CA SER A 29 60.30 20.70 -26.00
C SER A 29 61.19 20.51 -24.75
N GLY A 30 61.03 19.37 -24.04
CA GLY A 30 61.94 19.02 -22.94
C GLY A 30 61.49 17.87 -22.04
N THR A 31 62.04 16.67 -22.27
CA THR A 31 62.41 15.73 -21.19
C THR A 31 63.69 16.26 -20.51
N PRO A 32 64.10 15.85 -19.27
CA PRO A 32 63.95 14.50 -18.72
C PRO A 32 63.86 14.33 -17.17
N ILE A 33 63.87 13.04 -16.74
CA ILE A 33 64.40 12.49 -15.46
C ILE A 33 63.65 12.82 -14.14
N VAL A 34 63.63 11.80 -13.26
CA VAL A 34 63.04 11.81 -11.92
C VAL A 34 64.13 11.69 -10.86
N THR A 35 64.11 12.58 -9.86
CA THR A 35 64.61 12.33 -8.48
C THR A 35 63.85 13.21 -7.48
N PRO A 36 63.73 12.83 -6.19
CA PRO A 36 62.67 13.36 -5.31
C PRO A 36 63.14 14.41 -4.29
N THR A 37 62.25 15.37 -3.98
CA THR A 37 62.38 16.22 -2.78
C THR A 37 61.02 16.65 -2.22
N SER A 38 60.90 16.63 -0.88
CA SER A 38 59.93 17.35 -0.03
C SER A 38 58.45 17.38 -0.45
N VAL A 39 57.62 16.59 0.26
CA VAL A 39 56.16 16.84 0.34
C VAL A 39 55.90 18.08 1.20
N PRO A 40 55.17 19.10 0.73
CA PRO A 40 54.72 20.21 1.56
C PRO A 40 53.59 19.77 2.50
N ILE A 41 53.69 20.10 3.79
CA ILE A 41 52.60 19.93 4.75
C ILE A 41 51.51 20.96 4.42
N GLN A 42 50.33 20.51 3.99
CA GLN A 42 49.18 21.39 3.75
C GLN A 42 48.20 21.31 4.93
N ASN A 43 47.94 22.46 5.57
CA ASN A 43 47.15 22.53 6.79
C ASN A 43 45.70 22.08 6.60
N HIS A 44 45.22 21.18 7.45
CA HIS A 44 43.80 20.81 7.51
C HIS A 44 42.94 21.96 8.03
N VAL A 45 42.17 22.59 7.14
CA VAL A 45 41.09 23.50 7.53
C VAL A 45 39.91 22.66 8.04
N HIS A 46 39.75 22.59 9.36
CA HIS A 46 38.68 21.80 9.97
C HIS A 46 37.33 22.51 9.89
N VAL A 47 36.59 22.26 8.81
CA VAL A 47 35.18 22.68 8.70
C VAL A 47 34.30 21.75 9.53
N PRO A 48 33.49 22.25 10.48
CA PRO A 48 32.58 21.41 11.27
C PRO A 48 31.30 21.10 10.49
N ILE A 49 31.27 20.00 9.75
CA ILE A 49 30.08 19.55 9.02
C ILE A 49 29.09 18.89 9.99
N ASN A 50 28.00 19.60 10.30
CA ASN A 50 26.93 19.11 11.17
C ASN A 50 26.01 18.13 10.41
N HIS A 51 26.34 16.84 10.39
CA HIS A 51 25.62 15.78 9.68
C HIS A 51 24.23 15.47 10.29
N GLY A 52 23.26 16.35 10.04
CA GLY A 52 21.90 16.27 10.59
C GLY A 52 20.93 15.32 9.89
N GLU A 53 21.30 14.68 8.78
CA GLU A 53 20.40 13.82 7.99
C GLU A 53 20.83 12.35 8.03
N LYS A 54 20.11 11.52 8.80
CA LYS A 54 20.32 10.06 8.83
C LYS A 54 19.79 9.43 7.54
N SER A 55 20.67 8.81 6.78
CA SER A 55 20.31 8.06 5.56
C SER A 55 19.37 6.89 5.87
N LYS A 56 18.51 6.54 4.90
CA LYS A 56 17.60 5.39 5.02
C LYS A 56 18.41 4.10 5.08
N LYS A 57 18.24 3.33 6.17
CA LYS A 57 18.84 2.01 6.36
C LYS A 57 18.48 1.05 5.20
N PHE A 58 19.47 0.28 4.75
CA PHE A 58 19.32 -0.75 3.71
C PHE A 58 18.60 -1.98 4.26
N ASN A 59 17.74 -2.54 3.42
CA ASN A 59 16.86 -3.68 3.71
C ASN A 59 16.89 -4.75 2.59
N GLY A 60 17.93 -4.72 1.73
CA GLY A 60 18.06 -5.62 0.59
C GLY A 60 17.52 -5.08 -0.74
N THR A 61 16.81 -3.94 -0.76
CA THR A 61 16.20 -3.38 -1.98
C THR A 61 16.94 -2.14 -2.50
N GLU A 62 16.85 -1.88 -3.81
CA GLU A 62 17.52 -0.77 -4.52
C GLU A 62 19.03 -0.66 -4.25
N PHE A 63 19.75 -1.79 -4.18
CA PHE A 63 21.13 -1.84 -3.72
C PHE A 63 22.05 -0.81 -4.40
N LYS A 64 21.97 -0.62 -5.73
CA LYS A 64 22.83 0.36 -6.41
C LYS A 64 22.63 1.80 -5.92
N ARG A 65 21.40 2.19 -5.57
CA ARG A 65 21.09 3.53 -5.04
C ARG A 65 21.58 3.71 -3.61
N TRP A 66 21.47 2.68 -2.76
CA TRP A 66 22.05 2.72 -1.41
C TRP A 66 23.57 2.69 -1.46
N GLN A 67 24.16 1.84 -2.30
CA GLN A 67 25.60 1.68 -2.47
C GLN A 67 26.27 3.01 -2.85
N GLN A 68 25.73 3.73 -3.83
CA GLN A 68 26.25 5.05 -4.22
C GLN A 68 26.22 6.06 -3.06
N LYS A 69 25.14 6.07 -2.25
CA LYS A 69 25.02 6.97 -1.10
C LYS A 69 25.98 6.60 0.05
N MET A 70 26.15 5.30 0.32
CA MET A 70 27.09 4.83 1.34
C MET A 70 28.55 5.09 0.93
N LEU A 71 28.89 4.83 -0.34
CA LEU A 71 30.22 5.11 -0.88
C LEU A 71 30.55 6.61 -0.79
N PHE A 72 29.63 7.49 -1.21
CA PHE A 72 29.81 8.94 -1.08
C PHE A 72 30.02 9.37 0.38
N TYR A 73 29.24 8.82 1.32
CA TYR A 73 29.39 9.12 2.74
C TYR A 73 30.76 8.67 3.30
N LEU A 74 31.21 7.47 2.95
CA LEU A 74 32.54 6.98 3.34
C LEU A 74 33.66 7.80 2.70
N THR A 75 33.48 8.32 1.48
CA THR A 75 34.43 9.26 0.86
C THR A 75 34.50 10.58 1.63
N THR A 76 33.37 11.13 2.08
CA THR A 76 33.37 12.36 2.91
C THR A 76 34.03 12.16 4.30
N LEU A 77 34.18 10.92 4.74
CA LEU A 77 34.90 10.55 5.97
C LEU A 77 36.36 10.10 5.72
N ASN A 78 36.82 10.11 4.46
CA ASN A 78 38.11 9.57 4.03
C ASN A 78 38.31 8.05 4.34
N LEU A 79 37.21 7.29 4.41
CA LEU A 79 37.19 5.86 4.75
C LEU A 79 36.88 4.93 3.57
N ALA A 80 36.50 5.47 2.40
CA ALA A 80 36.08 4.67 1.24
C ALA A 80 37.18 3.74 0.67
N TRP A 81 38.46 3.96 0.97
CA TRP A 81 39.55 3.16 0.42
C TRP A 81 39.69 1.78 1.10
N PHE A 82 39.32 1.68 2.39
CA PHE A 82 39.24 0.42 3.15
C PHE A 82 38.15 -0.55 2.64
N LEU A 83 37.36 -0.15 1.63
CA LEU A 83 36.43 -1.04 0.91
C LEU A 83 37.16 -1.96 -0.08
N HIS A 84 38.42 -1.66 -0.42
CA HIS A 84 39.17 -2.30 -1.50
C HIS A 84 40.59 -2.74 -1.09
N GLU A 85 41.16 -2.14 -0.06
CA GLU A 85 42.47 -2.52 0.50
C GLU A 85 42.42 -3.83 1.33
N GLU A 86 43.50 -4.61 1.31
CA GLU A 86 43.66 -5.81 2.12
C GLU A 86 44.53 -5.54 3.36
N ALA A 87 44.22 -6.21 4.48
CA ALA A 87 44.87 -5.94 5.75
C ALA A 87 46.36 -6.28 5.73
N LEU A 88 47.21 -5.33 6.17
CA LEU A 88 48.65 -5.53 6.30
C LEU A 88 48.98 -6.69 7.25
N ALA A 89 49.53 -7.78 6.71
CA ALA A 89 49.96 -8.94 7.46
C ALA A 89 51.31 -8.69 8.16
N LEU A 90 51.30 -8.61 9.49
CA LEU A 90 52.53 -8.67 10.29
C LEU A 90 53.14 -10.07 10.20
N LYS A 91 54.48 -10.13 10.12
CA LYS A 91 55.22 -11.39 10.29
C LYS A 91 55.30 -11.74 11.77
N GLU A 92 55.33 -13.03 12.09
CA GLU A 92 55.54 -13.47 13.47
C GLU A 92 56.92 -13.04 13.96
N GLY A 93 56.96 -12.31 15.09
CA GLY A 93 58.19 -11.74 15.65
C GLY A 93 58.50 -10.29 15.26
N GLU A 94 57.71 -9.65 14.40
CA GLU A 94 57.92 -8.26 13.97
C GLU A 94 57.73 -7.28 15.15
N SER A 95 58.84 -6.82 15.75
CA SER A 95 58.85 -5.96 16.94
C SER A 95 59.08 -4.46 16.65
N ASP A 96 59.10 -4.07 15.38
CA ASP A 96 59.29 -2.66 15.01
C ASP A 96 58.09 -1.80 15.45
N ARG A 97 58.39 -0.80 16.28
CA ARG A 97 57.39 0.05 16.94
C ARG A 97 56.66 0.99 15.98
N GLN A 98 57.23 1.29 14.82
CA GLN A 98 56.57 2.05 13.76
C GLN A 98 55.67 1.14 12.93
N VAL A 99 56.15 -0.05 12.54
CA VAL A 99 55.36 -1.03 11.77
C VAL A 99 54.09 -1.46 12.52
N VAL A 100 54.21 -1.77 13.82
CA VAL A 100 53.05 -2.09 14.67
C VAL A 100 52.07 -0.92 14.77
N ALA A 101 52.56 0.32 14.92
CA ALA A 101 51.71 1.50 15.02
C ALA A 101 50.93 1.79 13.72
N VAL A 102 51.56 1.59 12.55
CA VAL A 102 50.89 1.69 11.24
C VAL A 102 49.78 0.64 11.12
N VAL A 103 50.05 -0.60 11.50
CA VAL A 103 49.07 -1.70 11.42
C VAL A 103 47.90 -1.51 12.40
N ASP A 104 48.11 -0.93 13.58
CA ASP A 104 47.01 -0.65 14.52
C ASP A 104 46.19 0.59 14.12
N ALA A 105 46.81 1.62 13.53
CA ALA A 105 46.10 2.73 12.90
C ALA A 105 45.23 2.27 11.71
N TRP A 106 45.73 1.29 10.94
CA TRP A 106 44.98 0.63 9.87
C TRP A 106 43.74 -0.08 10.42
N LYS A 107 43.90 -0.96 11.42
CA LYS A 107 42.79 -1.72 12.05
C LYS A 107 41.72 -0.80 12.62
N HIS A 108 42.10 0.33 13.22
CA HIS A 108 41.15 1.31 13.76
C HIS A 108 40.29 1.93 12.64
N SER A 109 40.90 2.22 11.49
CA SER A 109 40.24 2.86 10.35
C SER A 109 39.32 1.90 9.60
N ASP A 110 39.74 0.65 9.39
CA ASP A 110 38.87 -0.44 8.88
C ASP A 110 37.67 -0.69 9.82
N PHE A 111 37.91 -0.76 11.15
CA PHE A 111 36.86 -0.90 12.14
C PHE A 111 35.83 0.23 12.04
N LEU A 112 36.26 1.49 11.90
CA LEU A 112 35.35 2.62 11.71
C LEU A 112 34.55 2.48 10.41
N CYS A 113 35.22 2.23 9.28
CA CYS A 113 34.58 2.06 7.97
C CYS A 113 33.49 0.96 8.00
N ARG A 114 33.85 -0.22 8.52
CA ARG A 114 32.94 -1.35 8.73
C ARG A 114 31.73 -0.98 9.59
N ASN A 115 31.94 -0.26 10.69
CA ASN A 115 30.84 0.16 11.57
C ASN A 115 29.91 1.21 10.94
N TYR A 116 30.41 2.11 10.08
CA TYR A 116 29.54 3.03 9.33
C TYR A 116 28.65 2.28 8.32
N ILE A 117 29.20 1.28 7.62
CA ILE A 117 28.43 0.40 6.71
C ILE A 117 27.34 -0.35 7.49
N LEU A 118 27.70 -1.02 8.60
CA LEU A 118 26.77 -1.78 9.44
C LEU A 118 25.66 -0.88 10.04
N ASN A 119 25.99 0.33 10.49
CA ASN A 119 24.98 1.28 10.96
C ASN A 119 23.98 1.68 9.85
N GLY A 120 24.40 1.61 8.59
CA GLY A 120 23.56 1.78 7.40
C GLY A 120 22.59 0.63 7.09
N PHE A 121 22.55 -0.45 7.87
CA PHE A 121 21.62 -1.59 7.67
C PHE A 121 20.40 -1.57 8.60
N ASP A 122 19.31 -2.22 8.21
CA ASP A 122 18.26 -2.62 9.15
C ASP A 122 18.75 -3.72 10.12
N ASN A 123 17.92 -4.03 11.13
CA ASN A 123 18.31 -4.97 12.18
C ASN A 123 18.49 -6.42 11.68
N MET A 124 17.82 -6.80 10.58
CA MET A 124 17.93 -8.15 10.01
C MET A 124 19.26 -8.30 9.27
N LEU A 125 19.60 -7.33 8.42
CA LEU A 125 20.88 -7.34 7.70
C LEU A 125 22.06 -7.08 8.64
N TYR A 126 21.91 -6.24 9.67
CA TYR A 126 22.93 -6.07 10.71
C TYR A 126 23.30 -7.40 11.36
N ASN A 127 22.31 -8.21 11.77
CA ASN A 127 22.56 -9.51 12.40
C ASN A 127 23.22 -10.52 11.45
N VAL A 128 22.91 -10.47 10.15
CA VAL A 128 23.52 -11.36 9.13
C VAL A 128 24.98 -10.98 8.83
N TYR A 129 25.29 -9.68 8.79
CA TYR A 129 26.57 -9.18 8.26
C TYR A 129 27.57 -8.68 9.31
N SER A 130 27.14 -8.39 10.54
CA SER A 130 28.05 -8.01 11.65
C SER A 130 29.17 -9.02 11.98
N PRO A 131 29.06 -10.34 11.73
CA PRO A 131 30.16 -11.29 11.95
C PRO A 131 31.34 -11.17 10.97
N LEU A 132 31.19 -10.47 9.83
CA LEU A 132 32.29 -10.20 8.92
C LEU A 132 33.30 -9.25 9.59
N LYS A 133 34.59 -9.45 9.35
CA LYS A 133 35.67 -8.87 10.16
C LYS A 133 36.16 -7.53 9.63
N THR A 134 36.27 -7.36 8.31
CA THR A 134 36.75 -6.14 7.67
C THR A 134 35.65 -5.40 6.89
N ALA A 135 35.88 -4.12 6.56
CA ALA A 135 35.03 -3.33 5.69
C ALA A 135 35.01 -3.88 4.25
N LYS A 136 36.15 -4.38 3.75
CA LYS A 136 36.27 -5.05 2.45
C LYS A 136 35.47 -6.35 2.36
N GLU A 137 35.62 -7.28 3.32
CA GLU A 137 34.83 -8.51 3.38
C GLU A 137 33.32 -8.22 3.33
N LEU A 138 32.90 -7.20 4.09
CA LEU A 138 31.52 -6.73 4.16
C LEU A 138 31.04 -6.16 2.81
N TRP A 139 31.83 -5.28 2.19
CA TRP A 139 31.45 -4.64 0.92
C TRP A 139 31.41 -5.63 -0.25
N ASP A 140 32.42 -6.49 -0.37
CA ASP A 140 32.50 -7.54 -1.39
C ASP A 140 31.32 -8.53 -1.25
N SER A 141 30.91 -8.86 -0.01
CA SER A 141 29.75 -9.73 0.27
C SER A 141 28.41 -9.10 -0.10
N LEU A 142 28.27 -7.77 -0.03
CA LEU A 142 27.09 -7.05 -0.50
C LEU A 142 27.06 -6.96 -2.02
N GLU A 143 28.18 -6.60 -2.64
CA GLU A 143 28.30 -6.56 -4.10
C GLU A 143 27.99 -7.93 -4.71
N LYS A 144 28.62 -9.00 -4.24
CA LYS A 144 28.43 -10.37 -4.76
C LYS A 144 26.98 -10.84 -4.73
N LYS A 145 26.19 -10.39 -3.75
CA LYS A 145 24.79 -10.78 -3.58
C LYS A 145 23.81 -9.89 -4.36
N TYR A 146 23.97 -8.58 -4.28
CA TYR A 146 22.94 -7.62 -4.71
C TYR A 146 23.25 -6.88 -6.02
N LYS A 147 24.50 -6.95 -6.53
CA LYS A 147 24.92 -6.34 -7.81
C LYS A 147 24.36 -7.10 -9.03
N THR A 148 23.99 -8.37 -8.84
CA THR A 148 23.45 -9.29 -9.86
C THR A 148 21.91 -9.26 -9.90
N GLU A 149 21.23 -9.23 -8.75
CA GLU A 149 19.75 -9.12 -8.69
C GLU A 149 19.24 -7.89 -9.46
N ASP A 150 19.81 -6.71 -9.21
CA ASP A 150 19.41 -5.43 -9.83
C ASP A 150 19.63 -5.41 -11.36
N ALA A 151 20.46 -6.32 -11.89
CA ALA A 151 20.64 -6.55 -13.32
C ALA A 151 19.65 -7.59 -13.89
N GLY A 152 19.32 -8.63 -13.11
CA GLY A 152 18.30 -9.63 -13.47
C GLY A 152 16.89 -9.04 -13.53
N THR A 153 16.46 -8.33 -12.49
CA THR A 153 15.10 -7.75 -12.40
C THR A 153 14.81 -6.81 -13.57
N LYS A 154 15.80 -6.00 -13.99
CA LYS A 154 15.66 -5.09 -15.14
C LYS A 154 15.53 -5.81 -16.49
N LYS A 155 16.02 -7.06 -16.61
CA LYS A 155 15.94 -7.82 -17.85
C LYS A 155 14.61 -8.55 -18.00
N PHE A 156 14.06 -9.12 -16.93
CA PHE A 156 12.81 -9.89 -17.00
C PHE A 156 11.54 -9.03 -16.99
N VAL A 157 11.55 -7.83 -16.39
CA VAL A 157 10.41 -6.88 -16.46
C VAL A 157 10.12 -6.43 -17.90
N VAL A 158 11.10 -6.52 -18.81
CA VAL A 158 10.95 -6.17 -20.24
C VAL A 158 10.27 -7.28 -21.06
N GLU A 159 10.30 -8.55 -20.62
CA GLU A 159 9.82 -9.70 -21.40
C GLU A 159 8.49 -10.33 -20.90
N GLY A 160 7.91 -9.79 -19.81
CA GLY A 160 6.50 -10.01 -19.46
C GLY A 160 6.11 -11.46 -19.18
N MET A 161 6.89 -12.18 -18.37
CA MET A 161 6.63 -13.57 -17.99
C MET A 161 6.10 -13.68 -16.55
N SER A 162 4.99 -14.41 -16.36
CA SER A 162 4.40 -14.68 -15.04
C SER A 162 3.94 -16.15 -14.94
N LEU A 163 3.96 -16.70 -13.72
CA LEU A 163 3.65 -18.11 -13.45
C LEU A 163 2.14 -18.34 -13.26
N SER A 164 1.62 -19.46 -13.76
CA SER A 164 0.22 -19.84 -13.53
C SER A 164 -0.04 -20.12 -12.04
N GLU A 165 -1.21 -19.71 -11.57
CA GLU A 165 -1.63 -19.91 -10.16
C GLU A 165 -1.64 -21.39 -9.77
N SER A 166 -2.06 -22.27 -10.69
CA SER A 166 -2.07 -23.73 -10.51
C SER A 166 -0.69 -24.31 -10.18
N PHE A 167 0.40 -23.74 -10.72
CA PHE A 167 1.75 -24.15 -10.41
C PHE A 167 2.20 -23.68 -9.02
N GLN A 168 1.86 -22.45 -8.65
CA GLN A 168 2.15 -21.88 -7.32
C GLN A 168 1.46 -22.70 -6.21
N VAL A 169 0.20 -23.06 -6.42
CA VAL A 169 -0.60 -23.93 -5.54
C VAL A 169 0.03 -25.32 -5.40
N ALA A 170 0.39 -25.97 -6.50
CA ALA A 170 1.02 -27.29 -6.46
C ALA A 170 2.37 -27.26 -5.72
N ALA A 171 3.19 -26.23 -5.95
CA ALA A 171 4.45 -26.04 -5.26
C ALA A 171 4.26 -25.82 -3.74
N LEU A 172 3.26 -25.05 -3.32
CA LEU A 172 2.98 -24.85 -1.89
C LEU A 172 2.50 -26.14 -1.21
N VAL A 173 1.65 -26.94 -1.86
CA VAL A 173 1.24 -28.28 -1.36
C VAL A 173 2.46 -29.20 -1.19
N GLU A 174 3.46 -29.11 -2.09
CA GLU A 174 4.70 -29.87 -1.92
C GLU A 174 5.58 -29.39 -0.76
N LYS A 175 5.51 -28.12 -0.35
CA LYS A 175 6.29 -27.57 0.77
C LYS A 175 5.65 -27.76 2.15
N LEU A 176 4.45 -28.34 2.26
CA LEU A 176 3.79 -28.58 3.56
C LEU A 176 4.63 -29.51 4.48
N PRO A 177 4.67 -29.25 5.81
CA PRO A 177 5.51 -30.01 6.74
C PRO A 177 5.20 -31.52 6.82
N PRO A 178 6.13 -32.37 7.28
CA PRO A 178 5.89 -33.81 7.43
C PRO A 178 4.67 -34.17 8.30
N ALA A 179 4.36 -33.35 9.31
CA ALA A 179 3.18 -33.50 10.16
C ALA A 179 1.84 -33.36 9.39
N TRP A 180 1.86 -32.81 8.17
CA TRP A 180 0.71 -32.59 7.30
C TRP A 180 0.57 -33.66 6.20
N LYS A 181 1.34 -34.76 6.26
CA LYS A 181 1.42 -35.82 5.24
C LYS A 181 0.07 -36.29 4.69
N TYR A 182 -0.92 -36.52 5.56
CA TYR A 182 -2.25 -37.00 5.15
C TYR A 182 -3.04 -35.93 4.38
N PHE A 183 -3.11 -34.71 4.91
CA PHE A 183 -3.76 -33.58 4.23
C PHE A 183 -3.09 -33.21 2.91
N LYS A 184 -1.75 -33.18 2.90
CA LYS A 184 -0.92 -33.01 1.70
C LYS A 184 -1.28 -34.05 0.61
N ASN A 185 -1.43 -35.31 0.99
CA ASN A 185 -1.83 -36.36 0.04
C ASN A 185 -3.28 -36.19 -0.43
N TYR A 186 -4.23 -35.85 0.45
CA TYR A 186 -5.61 -35.53 0.08
C TYR A 186 -5.68 -34.39 -0.96
N LEU A 187 -4.92 -33.32 -0.76
CA LEU A 187 -4.83 -32.20 -1.71
C LEU A 187 -4.28 -32.65 -3.08
N LYS A 188 -3.27 -33.52 -3.12
CA LYS A 188 -2.72 -34.09 -4.37
C LYS A 188 -3.68 -34.99 -5.14
N TYR A 189 -4.49 -35.80 -4.45
CA TYR A 189 -5.43 -36.71 -5.11
C TYR A 189 -6.71 -36.02 -5.62
N LYS A 190 -6.90 -34.73 -5.30
CA LYS A 190 -8.09 -33.97 -5.67
C LYS A 190 -8.01 -33.51 -7.14
N ARG A 191 -8.72 -34.20 -8.04
CA ARG A 191 -8.79 -33.94 -9.50
C ARG A 191 -9.44 -32.61 -9.93
N LYS A 192 -9.75 -31.67 -9.02
CA LYS A 192 -10.25 -30.33 -9.37
C LYS A 192 -9.12 -29.33 -9.14
N GLU A 193 -8.86 -28.48 -10.13
CA GLU A 193 -7.97 -27.33 -9.96
C GLU A 193 -8.38 -26.46 -8.77
N MET A 194 -7.38 -25.85 -8.15
CA MET A 194 -7.47 -25.16 -6.88
C MET A 194 -6.70 -23.84 -6.99
N THR A 195 -7.35 -22.74 -6.60
CA THR A 195 -6.74 -21.42 -6.51
C THR A 195 -5.94 -21.27 -5.22
N MET A 196 -5.11 -20.23 -5.15
CA MET A 196 -4.30 -19.91 -3.98
C MET A 196 -5.20 -19.61 -2.77
N ASP A 197 -6.29 -18.88 -2.98
CA ASP A 197 -7.31 -18.63 -1.95
C ASP A 197 -8.03 -19.91 -1.50
N GLU A 198 -8.41 -20.82 -2.41
CA GLU A 198 -9.01 -22.11 -2.05
C GLU A 198 -8.04 -22.95 -1.20
N LEU A 199 -6.73 -22.91 -1.48
CA LEU A 199 -5.71 -23.60 -0.68
C LEU A 199 -5.49 -22.94 0.68
N ILE A 200 -5.39 -21.61 0.75
CA ILE A 200 -5.21 -20.87 2.01
C ILE A 200 -6.38 -21.12 2.97
N VAL A 201 -7.62 -21.12 2.47
CA VAL A 201 -8.81 -21.46 3.28
C VAL A 201 -8.74 -22.89 3.80
N ARG A 202 -8.31 -23.85 2.97
CA ARG A 202 -8.19 -25.26 3.36
C ARG A 202 -7.10 -25.51 4.40
N LEU A 203 -5.95 -24.85 4.27
CA LEU A 203 -4.87 -24.93 5.25
C LEU A 203 -5.31 -24.36 6.61
N ARG A 204 -6.06 -23.25 6.65
CA ARG A 204 -6.59 -22.69 7.91
C ARG A 204 -7.58 -23.63 8.59
N ILE A 205 -8.50 -24.24 7.85
CA ILE A 205 -9.48 -25.19 8.40
C ILE A 205 -8.75 -26.41 9.01
N GLU A 206 -7.74 -26.95 8.34
CA GLU A 206 -6.95 -28.08 8.85
C GLU A 206 -6.11 -27.70 10.09
N GLU A 207 -5.51 -26.51 10.10
CA GLU A 207 -4.78 -25.96 11.26
C GLU A 207 -5.70 -25.85 12.49
N ASP A 208 -6.93 -25.35 12.31
CA ASP A 208 -7.92 -25.22 13.39
C ASP A 208 -8.48 -26.60 13.84
N ASN A 209 -8.68 -27.55 12.91
CA ASN A 209 -9.07 -28.93 13.23
C ASN A 209 -8.03 -29.61 14.13
N ARG A 210 -6.74 -29.53 13.76
CA ARG A 210 -5.64 -30.12 14.53
C ARG A 210 -5.55 -29.53 15.93
N LYS A 211 -5.74 -28.22 16.07
CA LYS A 211 -5.81 -27.54 17.37
C LYS A 211 -7.02 -27.95 18.21
N ALA A 212 -8.10 -28.43 17.59
CA ALA A 212 -9.22 -29.02 18.32
C ALA A 212 -8.91 -30.46 18.78
N GLU A 213 -8.20 -31.27 17.98
CA GLU A 213 -7.73 -32.60 18.36
C GLU A 213 -6.72 -32.54 19.51
N GLU A 214 -5.73 -31.65 19.43
CA GLU A 214 -4.71 -31.43 20.48
C GLU A 214 -5.33 -31.00 21.83
N ARG A 215 -6.47 -30.29 21.80
CA ARG A 215 -7.23 -29.93 23.01
C ARG A 215 -8.03 -31.09 23.62
N ASN A 216 -8.38 -32.08 22.82
CA ASN A 216 -9.11 -33.28 23.27
C ASN A 216 -8.18 -34.45 23.65
N GLY A 217 -6.89 -34.39 23.29
CA GLY A 217 -5.89 -35.45 23.45
C GLY A 217 -5.48 -35.86 24.88
N LYS A 218 -6.28 -35.56 25.90
CA LYS A 218 -6.05 -35.95 27.31
C LYS A 218 -7.25 -36.62 27.98
N ASN A 219 -7.78 -37.66 27.34
CA ASN A 219 -8.37 -38.83 28.01
C ASN A 219 -8.58 -39.97 26.99
N PRO A 220 -8.08 -41.19 27.22
CA PRO A 220 -8.42 -42.34 26.38
C PRO A 220 -9.83 -42.83 26.73
N ILE A 221 -10.77 -42.69 25.80
CA ILE A 221 -12.12 -43.30 25.91
C ILE A 221 -12.31 -44.23 24.71
N GLU A 222 -12.70 -45.47 24.99
CA GLU A 222 -12.79 -46.57 24.03
C GLU A 222 -13.81 -46.30 22.92
N SER A 223 -13.48 -46.73 21.70
CA SER A 223 -14.41 -46.79 20.58
C SER A 223 -15.45 -47.91 20.78
N LYS A 224 -16.66 -47.57 21.25
CA LYS A 224 -17.82 -48.47 21.21
C LYS A 224 -18.73 -48.13 20.04
N ALA A 225 -18.36 -48.66 18.88
CA ALA A 225 -19.22 -48.67 17.70
C ALA A 225 -20.37 -49.67 17.90
N ASN A 226 -21.56 -49.31 17.45
CA ASN A 226 -22.64 -50.27 17.17
C ASN A 226 -22.95 -50.18 15.68
N VAL A 227 -22.60 -51.24 14.95
CA VAL A 227 -22.86 -51.40 13.52
C VAL A 227 -24.18 -52.15 13.33
N VAL A 228 -25.03 -51.66 12.43
CA VAL A 228 -26.01 -52.51 11.72
C VAL A 228 -26.07 -52.07 10.27
N GLU A 229 -25.56 -52.91 9.37
CA GLU A 229 -25.91 -52.85 7.94
C GLU A 229 -27.10 -53.79 7.66
N GLN A 230 -28.05 -53.33 6.83
CA GLN A 230 -28.76 -54.07 5.77
C GLN A 230 -29.80 -53.11 5.15
N VAL A 231 -29.77 -52.74 3.85
CA VAL A 231 -29.91 -53.51 2.59
C VAL A 231 -31.38 -53.67 2.15
N HIS A 232 -31.74 -52.86 1.13
CA HIS A 232 -32.83 -53.01 0.14
C HIS A 232 -34.34 -52.93 0.51
N LYS A 233 -34.99 -51.86 -0.02
CA LYS A 233 -36.25 -51.74 -0.82
C LYS A 233 -37.33 -52.89 -0.80
N PRO A 234 -38.57 -52.63 -1.28
CA PRO A 234 -39.54 -51.56 -0.96
C PRO A 234 -41.03 -52.07 -0.88
N HIS A 235 -42.00 -51.31 -0.32
CA HIS A 235 -43.36 -51.14 -0.95
C HIS A 235 -44.40 -50.30 -0.17
N ASN A 236 -45.07 -49.40 -0.91
CA ASN A 236 -46.53 -49.26 -1.12
C ASN A 236 -47.56 -49.02 0.03
N ARG A 237 -48.61 -48.27 -0.33
CA ARG A 237 -49.96 -48.17 0.30
C ARG A 237 -50.06 -47.50 1.70
N LYS A 238 -51.16 -46.80 2.06
CA LYS A 238 -52.18 -46.02 1.28
C LYS A 238 -53.09 -45.29 2.30
N ARG A 239 -53.37 -43.99 2.09
CA ARG A 239 -54.58 -43.27 2.59
C ARG A 239 -54.75 -43.20 4.14
N LYS A 240 -55.68 -42.44 4.75
CA LYS A 240 -56.37 -41.15 4.47
C LYS A 240 -57.02 -40.71 5.79
N PHE A 241 -57.09 -39.38 6.06
CA PHE A 241 -58.14 -38.71 6.87
C PHE A 241 -58.24 -39.19 8.34
N THR A 242 -58.95 -38.57 9.29
CA THR A 242 -59.35 -37.16 9.55
C THR A 242 -59.25 -37.00 11.08
N GLY A 243 -58.92 -35.85 11.65
CA GLY A 243 -59.89 -34.80 11.95
C GLY A 243 -60.05 -34.64 13.48
N ASP A 244 -60.58 -33.49 13.89
CA ASP A 244 -61.15 -33.16 15.20
C ASP A 244 -60.30 -33.11 16.49
N VAL A 245 -60.67 -32.09 17.29
CA VAL A 245 -60.15 -31.56 18.57
C VAL A 245 -61.38 -30.82 19.17
N PRO A 246 -61.64 -30.70 20.50
CA PRO A 246 -60.83 -31.04 21.69
C PRO A 246 -61.58 -31.85 22.80
N LYS A 247 -60.90 -32.24 23.90
CA LYS A 247 -61.11 -31.70 25.29
C LYS A 247 -60.32 -32.46 26.39
N GLN A 248 -60.31 -31.87 27.59
CA GLN A 248 -59.45 -32.16 28.75
C GLN A 248 -59.90 -33.34 29.63
N GLY A 249 -58.96 -33.90 30.41
CA GLY A 249 -59.19 -34.78 31.57
C GLY A 249 -58.48 -36.15 31.44
N ASP A 250 -57.81 -36.71 32.46
CA ASP A 250 -57.40 -36.14 33.76
C ASP A 250 -56.15 -36.86 34.34
N SER A 251 -55.55 -36.25 35.37
CA SER A 251 -54.65 -36.78 36.42
C SER A 251 -53.92 -38.13 36.26
N ASN A 252 -52.58 -38.09 36.11
CA ASN A 252 -51.65 -38.32 37.25
C ASN A 252 -50.16 -38.49 36.84
N LYS A 253 -49.37 -37.41 36.86
CA LYS A 253 -47.90 -37.48 37.06
C LYS A 253 -47.44 -36.29 37.94
N LYS A 254 -47.28 -36.53 39.25
CA LYS A 254 -46.80 -35.51 40.22
C LYS A 254 -45.44 -34.94 39.78
N PHE A 255 -45.32 -33.61 39.77
CA PHE A 255 -44.08 -32.93 39.41
C PHE A 255 -43.03 -33.07 40.51
N LYS A 256 -41.99 -33.90 40.27
CA LYS A 256 -40.91 -34.16 41.24
C LYS A 256 -39.90 -33.00 41.41
N GLY A 257 -39.97 -31.96 40.59
CA GLY A 257 -39.08 -30.79 40.67
C GLY A 257 -39.49 -29.76 41.73
N LYS A 258 -38.62 -28.77 41.96
CA LYS A 258 -38.90 -27.56 42.76
C LYS A 258 -39.62 -26.51 41.90
N CYS A 259 -40.59 -25.81 42.48
CA CYS A 259 -41.33 -24.72 41.85
C CYS A 259 -40.46 -23.46 41.71
N TYR A 260 -40.22 -22.99 40.48
CA TYR A 260 -39.38 -21.81 40.21
C TYR A 260 -39.89 -20.48 40.81
N ASN A 261 -41.14 -20.40 41.28
CA ASN A 261 -41.69 -19.20 41.94
C ASN A 261 -41.60 -19.23 43.48
N CYS A 262 -41.45 -20.41 44.11
CA CYS A 262 -41.43 -20.52 45.58
C CYS A 262 -40.49 -21.56 46.20
N GLY A 263 -39.70 -22.28 45.40
CA GLY A 263 -38.72 -23.29 45.84
C GLY A 263 -39.29 -24.62 46.34
N LYS A 264 -40.58 -24.70 46.70
CA LYS A 264 -41.21 -25.95 47.20
C LYS A 264 -41.42 -26.97 46.07
N THR A 265 -41.31 -28.25 46.38
CA THR A 265 -41.54 -29.36 45.44
C THR A 265 -43.03 -29.64 45.21
N GLY A 266 -43.35 -30.49 44.22
CA GLY A 266 -44.67 -31.09 44.04
C GLY A 266 -45.63 -30.36 43.08
N HIS A 267 -45.33 -29.11 42.70
CA HIS A 267 -46.13 -28.30 41.78
C HIS A 267 -45.24 -27.45 40.86
N ARG A 268 -45.76 -27.01 39.71
CA ARG A 268 -45.03 -26.14 38.77
C ARG A 268 -45.22 -24.66 39.12
N ALA A 269 -44.43 -23.79 38.50
CA ALA A 269 -44.52 -22.34 38.72
C ALA A 269 -45.85 -21.71 38.25
N SER A 270 -46.56 -22.37 37.33
CA SER A 270 -47.94 -22.05 36.91
C SER A 270 -48.96 -22.23 38.03
N ASP A 271 -48.75 -23.21 38.90
CA ASP A 271 -49.75 -23.68 39.88
C ASP A 271 -49.49 -23.09 41.28
N CYS A 272 -48.57 -22.13 41.37
CA CYS A 272 -48.04 -21.58 42.61
C CYS A 272 -48.96 -20.48 43.17
N ARG A 273 -49.66 -20.79 44.27
CA ARG A 273 -50.57 -19.85 45.00
C ARG A 273 -49.86 -18.70 45.73
N ARG A 274 -48.69 -18.24 45.28
CA ARG A 274 -47.97 -17.06 45.81
C ARG A 274 -47.73 -16.06 44.68
N PRO A 275 -47.95 -14.75 44.90
CA PRO A 275 -47.77 -13.73 43.87
C PRO A 275 -46.31 -13.68 43.39
N LYS A 276 -46.12 -13.38 42.09
CA LYS A 276 -44.79 -13.15 41.51
C LYS A 276 -44.18 -11.87 42.10
N LYS A 277 -42.87 -11.88 42.40
CA LYS A 277 -42.13 -10.68 42.79
C LYS A 277 -41.68 -9.90 41.55
N ASN A 278 -41.95 -8.60 41.52
CA ASN A 278 -41.37 -7.65 40.59
C ASN A 278 -40.28 -6.82 41.31
N HIS A 279 -39.24 -6.41 40.60
CA HIS A 279 -38.38 -5.27 40.94
C HIS A 279 -38.02 -4.53 39.65
N GLY A 280 -37.83 -3.21 39.74
CA GLY A 280 -37.48 -2.36 38.61
C GLY A 280 -36.43 -1.30 38.98
N SER A 281 -35.73 -0.81 37.96
CA SER A 281 -34.93 0.43 37.93
C SER A 281 -34.07 0.77 39.16
N THR A 282 -32.81 0.32 39.16
CA THR A 282 -31.63 1.22 39.12
C THR A 282 -30.30 0.45 39.00
N SER A 283 -29.33 1.05 38.28
CA SER A 283 -27.92 0.65 38.20
C SER A 283 -27.56 -0.68 37.49
N LYS A 284 -26.26 -0.79 37.17
CA LYS A 284 -25.46 -1.91 36.61
C LYS A 284 -26.16 -2.97 35.73
N LYS A 285 -25.81 -2.98 34.44
CA LYS A 285 -25.82 -4.21 33.62
C LYS A 285 -24.75 -5.19 34.12
N THR A 286 -25.16 -6.34 34.62
CA THR A 286 -24.32 -7.55 34.71
C THR A 286 -25.04 -8.70 34.03
N THR A 287 -24.57 -9.09 32.85
CA THR A 287 -24.96 -10.33 32.18
C THR A 287 -24.36 -11.53 32.91
N ASN A 288 -25.07 -12.66 32.88
CA ASN A 288 -24.70 -13.91 33.57
C ASN A 288 -23.21 -14.27 33.40
N GLN A 289 -22.48 -14.30 34.51
CA GLN A 289 -21.17 -14.97 34.57
C GLN A 289 -21.40 -16.46 34.83
N ALA A 290 -20.73 -17.31 34.06
CA ALA A 290 -20.18 -18.54 34.61
C ALA A 290 -18.79 -18.21 35.14
N ASN A 291 -18.44 -18.67 36.34
CA ASN A 291 -17.11 -18.46 36.92
C ASN A 291 -16.08 -19.09 35.96
N VAL A 292 -15.11 -18.37 35.42
CA VAL A 292 -14.03 -17.63 36.12
C VAL A 292 -13.26 -18.58 37.02
N THR A 293 -12.35 -19.33 36.40
CA THR A 293 -11.02 -19.53 36.99
C THR A 293 -10.14 -18.37 36.55
N GLU A 294 -9.46 -17.80 37.54
CA GLU A 294 -8.48 -16.72 37.45
C GLU A 294 -7.33 -17.06 36.48
N LEU A 295 -6.87 -16.09 35.69
CA LEU A 295 -5.67 -16.22 34.85
C LEU A 295 -5.05 -14.86 34.52
N ASP A 296 -4.65 -14.14 35.56
CA ASP A 296 -3.46 -13.28 35.44
C ASP A 296 -2.25 -14.16 35.12
N TYR A 297 -1.27 -13.60 34.41
CA TYR A 297 -0.07 -14.28 33.90
C TYR A 297 -0.32 -15.50 33.00
N ILE A 298 -0.37 -15.26 31.69
CA ILE A 298 0.61 -15.84 30.76
C ILE A 298 0.97 -14.76 29.72
N SER A 299 2.16 -14.20 29.87
CA SER A 299 2.95 -13.72 28.73
C SER A 299 3.63 -14.92 28.06
N ASP A 300 4.06 -14.74 26.82
CA ASP A 300 4.65 -15.76 25.93
C ASP A 300 3.64 -16.79 25.38
N GLY A 301 3.66 -17.02 24.07
CA GLY A 301 2.78 -18.02 23.42
C GLY A 301 2.33 -17.77 21.98
N VAL A 302 2.74 -16.68 21.31
CA VAL A 302 2.40 -16.41 19.89
C VAL A 302 3.63 -16.03 19.06
N ASN A 303 4.64 -16.89 19.09
CA ASN A 303 5.64 -17.02 18.02
C ASN A 303 5.44 -18.41 17.36
N ASP A 304 5.97 -18.58 16.14
CA ASP A 304 5.91 -19.81 15.32
C ASP A 304 4.50 -20.34 14.95
N ILE A 305 3.87 -19.69 13.96
CA ILE A 305 3.31 -20.45 12.81
C ILE A 305 4.19 -20.11 11.60
N ASN A 306 5.36 -20.76 11.54
CA ASN A 306 6.45 -20.40 10.64
C ASN A 306 6.36 -21.14 9.30
N LEU A 307 5.33 -20.83 8.50
CA LEU A 307 5.10 -21.48 7.21
C LEU A 307 5.85 -20.76 6.06
N SER A 308 7.17 -20.63 6.20
CA SER A 308 8.05 -19.98 5.23
C SER A 308 8.37 -20.90 4.03
N ALA A 309 7.59 -20.77 2.96
CA ALA A 309 7.80 -21.47 1.69
C ALA A 309 8.15 -20.48 0.57
N VAL A 310 9.45 -20.35 0.25
CA VAL A 310 9.91 -19.59 -0.92
C VAL A 310 9.92 -20.50 -2.15
N VAL A 311 9.26 -20.07 -3.21
CA VAL A 311 9.28 -20.69 -4.55
C VAL A 311 9.66 -19.60 -5.55
N SER A 312 10.96 -19.28 -5.60
CA SER A 312 11.55 -18.25 -6.45
C SER A 312 11.77 -18.78 -7.88
N GLU A 313 10.65 -19.06 -8.55
CA GLU A 313 10.54 -19.53 -9.94
C GLU A 313 11.02 -20.96 -10.23
N ALA A 314 10.44 -21.57 -11.26
CA ALA A 314 10.87 -22.82 -11.87
C ALA A 314 10.28 -22.92 -13.29
N ASN A 315 11.14 -22.97 -14.32
CA ASN A 315 10.74 -23.00 -15.72
C ASN A 315 11.05 -24.37 -16.35
N LEU A 316 10.12 -24.94 -17.12
CA LEU A 316 10.24 -26.28 -17.72
C LEU A 316 10.50 -26.23 -19.23
N VAL A 317 11.61 -26.84 -19.64
CA VAL A 317 12.05 -26.98 -21.04
C VAL A 317 11.34 -28.15 -21.71
N GLY A 318 10.95 -27.99 -22.97
CA GLY A 318 10.15 -28.93 -23.76
C GLY A 318 10.88 -30.18 -24.28
N ASN A 319 11.88 -30.72 -23.58
CA ASN A 319 12.42 -32.07 -23.86
C ASN A 319 13.04 -32.72 -22.60
N PRO A 320 12.43 -33.74 -21.98
CA PRO A 320 12.69 -34.11 -20.58
C PRO A 320 13.83 -35.12 -20.37
N LYS A 321 15.05 -34.83 -20.86
CA LYS A 321 16.25 -35.65 -20.57
C LYS A 321 17.40 -34.84 -20.00
N GLY A 322 17.54 -34.86 -18.67
CA GLY A 322 18.76 -34.49 -17.93
C GLY A 322 18.76 -33.15 -17.20
N TRP A 323 17.93 -32.20 -17.63
CA TRP A 323 18.14 -30.78 -17.30
C TRP A 323 17.33 -30.23 -16.12
N TRP A 324 18.01 -29.38 -15.34
CA TRP A 324 17.44 -28.51 -14.32
C TRP A 324 18.03 -27.11 -14.54
N VAL A 325 17.18 -26.08 -14.60
CA VAL A 325 17.62 -24.69 -14.78
C VAL A 325 17.75 -24.02 -13.41
N ASP A 326 18.99 -23.78 -12.99
CA ASP A 326 19.31 -22.99 -11.80
C ASP A 326 19.57 -21.53 -12.19
N THR A 327 18.74 -20.61 -11.68
CA THR A 327 18.84 -19.17 -11.91
C THR A 327 19.96 -18.50 -11.10
N GLY A 328 20.54 -19.20 -10.12
CA GLY A 328 21.73 -18.77 -9.38
C GLY A 328 23.06 -19.16 -10.04
N ALA A 329 23.04 -19.94 -11.13
CA ALA A 329 24.25 -20.40 -11.81
C ALA A 329 24.97 -19.28 -12.58
N THR A 330 26.27 -19.07 -12.30
CA THR A 330 27.09 -18.01 -12.91
C THR A 330 27.64 -18.35 -14.30
N ARG A 331 27.72 -19.65 -14.64
CA ARG A 331 27.98 -20.19 -15.98
C ARG A 331 27.11 -21.44 -16.16
N HIS A 332 26.63 -21.71 -17.37
CA HIS A 332 25.83 -22.90 -17.68
C HIS A 332 26.71 -23.99 -18.31
N ILE A 333 26.44 -25.26 -17.99
CA ILE A 333 27.16 -26.45 -18.49
C ILE A 333 26.22 -27.23 -19.43
N CYS A 334 26.72 -27.85 -20.51
CA CYS A 334 25.92 -28.67 -21.43
C CYS A 334 26.58 -30.01 -21.78
N GLU A 335 25.92 -31.13 -21.44
CA GLU A 335 26.40 -32.49 -21.72
C GLU A 335 26.36 -32.85 -23.22
N ASP A 336 25.48 -32.24 -24.03
CA ASP A 336 25.35 -32.55 -25.46
C ASP A 336 25.82 -31.40 -26.37
N LYS A 337 26.97 -31.61 -27.02
CA LYS A 337 27.56 -30.72 -28.02
C LYS A 337 26.61 -30.42 -29.21
N LYS A 338 25.61 -31.28 -29.49
CA LYS A 338 24.65 -31.09 -30.59
C LYS A 338 23.56 -30.06 -30.29
N MET A 339 23.36 -29.66 -29.03
CA MET A 339 22.39 -28.60 -28.68
C MET A 339 22.95 -27.18 -28.88
N PHE A 340 24.22 -27.06 -29.27
CA PHE A 340 24.86 -25.77 -29.53
C PHE A 340 24.51 -25.25 -30.93
N THR A 341 24.00 -24.02 -31.02
CA THR A 341 23.76 -23.32 -32.29
C THR A 341 25.00 -22.58 -32.79
N THR A 342 25.92 -22.24 -31.89
CA THR A 342 27.28 -21.76 -32.19
C THR A 342 28.23 -22.31 -31.12
N TYR A 343 29.41 -22.80 -31.48
CA TYR A 343 30.38 -23.37 -30.53
C TYR A 343 31.82 -23.11 -30.96
N ASN A 344 32.63 -22.62 -30.02
CA ASN A 344 34.06 -22.36 -30.20
C ASN A 344 34.86 -23.28 -29.26
N GLU A 345 35.87 -23.96 -29.78
CA GLU A 345 36.76 -24.83 -28.98
C GLU A 345 37.84 -24.01 -28.27
N ALA A 346 38.11 -24.34 -27.01
CA ALA A 346 39.19 -23.73 -26.25
C ALA A 346 40.45 -24.58 -26.39
N ALA A 347 41.55 -23.99 -26.87
CA ALA A 347 42.80 -24.70 -27.13
C ALA A 347 43.39 -25.38 -25.87
N ASN A 348 43.08 -24.85 -24.69
CA ASN A 348 43.28 -25.50 -23.39
C ASN A 348 41.95 -25.49 -22.63
N CYS A 349 41.59 -26.59 -21.96
CA CYS A 349 40.33 -26.70 -21.24
C CYS A 349 40.33 -25.81 -19.97
N GLU A 350 39.35 -24.91 -19.84
CA GLU A 350 39.19 -24.07 -18.64
C GLU A 350 38.71 -24.91 -17.44
N GLN A 351 39.07 -24.49 -16.22
CA GLN A 351 38.46 -25.02 -14.99
C GLN A 351 37.24 -24.18 -14.56
N LEU A 352 36.23 -24.87 -14.05
CA LEU A 352 34.93 -24.34 -13.65
C LEU A 352 34.63 -24.78 -12.21
N PHE A 353 34.22 -23.84 -11.35
CA PHE A 353 33.83 -24.13 -9.96
C PHE A 353 32.33 -24.39 -9.86
N MET A 354 31.95 -25.40 -9.07
CA MET A 354 30.57 -25.86 -8.88
C MET A 354 30.04 -25.48 -7.48
N GLY A 355 28.71 -25.43 -7.31
CA GLY A 355 28.05 -24.96 -6.07
C GLY A 355 28.25 -25.85 -4.82
N ASN A 356 28.88 -27.01 -4.97
CA ASN A 356 29.33 -27.93 -3.92
C ASN A 356 30.84 -27.78 -3.60
N SER A 357 31.49 -26.73 -4.11
CA SER A 357 32.92 -26.45 -3.99
C SER A 357 33.89 -27.41 -4.73
N SER A 358 33.40 -28.29 -5.62
CA SER A 358 34.28 -29.04 -6.54
C SER A 358 34.59 -28.26 -7.82
N THR A 359 35.64 -28.65 -8.54
CA THR A 359 35.97 -28.16 -9.88
C THR A 359 35.76 -29.22 -10.95
N SER A 360 35.47 -28.78 -12.17
CA SER A 360 35.46 -29.62 -13.38
C SER A 360 36.03 -28.84 -14.58
N THR A 361 36.35 -29.51 -15.68
CA THR A 361 36.93 -28.88 -16.88
C THR A 361 35.95 -28.78 -18.04
N VAL A 362 36.03 -27.69 -18.82
CA VAL A 362 35.18 -27.44 -20.00
C VAL A 362 36.00 -27.28 -21.28
N ALA A 363 35.51 -27.86 -22.39
CA ALA A 363 36.26 -28.00 -23.64
C ALA A 363 36.16 -26.80 -24.61
N GLY A 364 35.35 -25.80 -24.26
CA GLY A 364 35.02 -24.67 -25.14
C GLY A 364 33.78 -23.94 -24.63
N GLN A 365 33.22 -23.07 -25.47
CA GLN A 365 32.04 -22.30 -25.10
C GLN A 365 31.19 -21.88 -26.31
N GLY A 366 29.89 -21.70 -26.09
CA GLY A 366 28.93 -21.45 -27.15
C GLY A 366 27.54 -21.03 -26.70
N LYS A 367 26.56 -21.13 -27.60
CA LYS A 367 25.16 -20.76 -27.40
C LYS A 367 24.25 -21.98 -27.56
N VAL A 368 23.21 -22.07 -26.73
CA VAL A 368 22.21 -23.16 -26.74
C VAL A 368 20.83 -22.52 -26.72
N ILE A 369 19.89 -23.00 -27.56
CA ILE A 369 18.51 -22.51 -27.59
C ILE A 369 17.58 -23.57 -26.99
N LEU A 370 16.92 -23.21 -25.89
CA LEU A 370 15.99 -24.07 -25.16
C LEU A 370 14.55 -23.72 -25.53
N LYS A 371 13.85 -24.66 -26.19
CA LYS A 371 12.43 -24.49 -26.53
C LYS A 371 11.56 -24.84 -25.33
N MET A 372 10.73 -23.90 -24.87
CA MET A 372 9.86 -24.08 -23.72
C MET A 372 8.53 -24.72 -24.13
N THR A 373 7.84 -25.39 -23.19
CA THR A 373 6.51 -25.98 -23.45
C THR A 373 5.43 -24.94 -23.76
N SER A 374 5.69 -23.65 -23.50
CA SER A 374 4.87 -22.50 -23.89
C SER A 374 5.05 -22.06 -25.36
N GLY A 375 5.88 -22.75 -26.14
CA GLY A 375 6.20 -22.39 -27.53
C GLY A 375 7.20 -21.24 -27.69
N LYS A 376 7.63 -20.60 -26.59
CA LYS A 376 8.71 -19.60 -26.59
C LYS A 376 10.09 -20.27 -26.58
N GLU A 377 11.11 -19.59 -27.09
CA GLU A 377 12.50 -20.07 -27.09
C GLU A 377 13.39 -19.16 -26.22
N LEU A 378 14.29 -19.78 -25.43
CA LEU A 378 15.25 -19.10 -24.56
C LEU A 378 16.68 -19.38 -25.04
N THR A 379 17.40 -18.32 -25.43
CA THR A 379 18.81 -18.44 -25.86
C THR A 379 19.76 -18.25 -24.68
N LEU A 380 20.40 -19.35 -24.25
CA LEU A 380 21.53 -19.32 -23.33
C LEU A 380 22.82 -19.00 -24.08
N ASN A 381 23.68 -18.17 -23.49
CA ASN A 381 24.97 -17.77 -24.03
C ASN A 381 26.09 -18.20 -23.05
N ASN A 382 27.32 -18.32 -23.55
CA ASN A 382 28.52 -18.69 -22.78
C ASN A 382 28.36 -20.04 -22.03
N VAL A 383 27.65 -20.97 -22.66
CA VAL A 383 27.46 -22.35 -22.17
C VAL A 383 28.72 -23.16 -22.50
N GLY A 384 29.23 -23.99 -21.59
CA GLY A 384 30.42 -24.82 -21.81
C GLY A 384 30.13 -26.33 -21.72
N PRO A 385 30.65 -27.18 -22.61
CA PRO A 385 30.54 -28.63 -22.46
C PRO A 385 31.65 -29.20 -21.56
N GLU A 386 31.27 -30.12 -20.69
CA GLU A 386 32.13 -30.73 -19.66
C GLU A 386 33.01 -31.87 -20.23
N CYS A 387 34.29 -31.92 -19.85
CA CYS A 387 35.29 -32.75 -20.53
C CYS A 387 35.23 -34.26 -20.20
N ARG A 388 34.65 -34.68 -19.08
CA ARG A 388 34.59 -36.11 -18.68
C ARG A 388 33.31 -36.46 -17.91
N PHE A 389 32.67 -37.56 -18.30
CA PHE A 389 31.41 -38.03 -17.72
C PHE A 389 31.57 -38.64 -16.31
N THR A 390 30.90 -38.06 -15.33
CA THR A 390 30.45 -38.79 -14.13
C THR A 390 29.08 -38.27 -13.71
N ARG A 391 28.08 -39.16 -13.56
CA ARG A 391 26.69 -38.78 -13.28
C ARG A 391 26.51 -38.23 -11.86
N VAL A 392 26.57 -36.90 -11.70
CA VAL A 392 26.22 -36.23 -10.44
C VAL A 392 24.73 -35.90 -10.42
N LYS A 393 24.00 -36.47 -9.45
CA LYS A 393 22.57 -36.25 -9.25
C LYS A 393 22.37 -35.22 -8.14
N VAL A 394 22.17 -33.95 -8.48
CA VAL A 394 22.00 -32.87 -7.49
C VAL A 394 20.67 -33.07 -6.74
N VAL A 395 20.73 -33.09 -5.40
CA VAL A 395 19.58 -33.24 -4.51
C VAL A 395 19.62 -32.15 -3.46
N MET A 396 18.58 -31.32 -3.38
CA MET A 396 18.40 -30.43 -2.23
C MET A 396 18.08 -31.24 -0.97
N ARG A 397 18.99 -31.22 0.01
CA ARG A 397 18.69 -31.57 1.40
C ARG A 397 18.66 -30.30 2.25
N SER A 398 17.63 -30.17 3.07
CA SER A 398 17.62 -29.32 4.26
C SER A 398 17.84 -30.18 5.52
N LEU A 399 18.37 -29.56 6.59
CA LEU A 399 18.41 -29.98 8.02
C LEU A 399 19.55 -29.17 8.70
N PRO A 400 19.55 -28.95 10.04
CA PRO A 400 18.44 -28.85 10.99
C PRO A 400 18.49 -27.52 11.81
N ARG A 401 17.60 -27.39 12.81
CA ARG A 401 17.69 -26.38 13.89
C ARG A 401 18.92 -26.62 14.77
N CYS A 402 19.36 -25.57 15.49
CA CYS A 402 20.05 -25.71 16.78
C CYS A 402 19.46 -24.71 17.80
N ASP A 403 19.69 -24.94 19.08
CA ASP A 403 18.91 -24.40 20.21
C ASP A 403 19.67 -23.32 21.02
N SER A 404 18.98 -22.65 21.94
CA SER A 404 19.54 -21.60 22.81
C SER A 404 19.77 -22.08 24.24
N ARG A 405 20.97 -21.86 24.82
CA ARG A 405 21.16 -21.52 26.26
C ARG A 405 22.60 -21.17 26.66
N ALA A 406 22.67 -20.24 27.61
CA ALA A 406 23.64 -20.08 28.70
C ALA A 406 25.16 -19.96 28.43
N LEU A 407 25.74 -18.83 28.87
CA LEU A 407 26.62 -18.80 30.05
C LEU A 407 26.72 -17.37 30.64
N HIS A 408 27.29 -17.25 31.85
CA HIS A 408 27.22 -16.05 32.71
C HIS A 408 28.56 -15.82 33.45
N MET A 409 28.70 -14.63 34.06
CA MET A 409 29.64 -14.21 35.11
C MET A 409 31.02 -13.60 34.75
N ALA A 410 31.39 -12.62 35.60
CA ALA A 410 32.71 -12.12 35.99
C ALA A 410 33.59 -11.36 34.94
N SER A 411 34.31 -10.29 35.31
CA SER A 411 34.26 -9.41 36.50
C SER A 411 35.12 -8.14 36.30
N SER A 412 34.93 -7.12 37.16
CA SER A 412 35.98 -6.20 37.74
C SER A 412 36.92 -5.38 36.84
N PHE A 413 37.35 -4.14 37.13
CA PHE A 413 36.94 -3.06 38.07
C PHE A 413 37.75 -1.79 37.68
N HIS A 414 37.40 -0.59 38.19
CA HIS A 414 38.02 0.73 37.90
C HIS A 414 37.80 1.24 36.45
N SER A 415 37.54 2.52 36.17
CA SER A 415 37.89 3.74 36.91
C SER A 415 36.74 4.74 37.02
N THR A 416 36.38 5.14 38.25
CA THR A 416 35.30 6.08 38.55
C THR A 416 35.83 7.35 39.23
N LEU A 417 36.44 8.26 38.48
CA LEU A 417 36.89 9.56 39.02
C LEU A 417 36.83 10.76 38.05
N LEU A 418 36.03 10.68 36.98
CA LEU A 418 35.89 11.78 35.99
C LEU A 418 34.44 12.16 35.63
N PHE A 419 33.43 11.45 36.16
CA PHE A 419 32.02 11.68 35.78
C PHE A 419 31.31 12.77 36.59
N SER A 420 31.92 13.27 37.67
CA SER A 420 31.26 14.12 38.68
C SER A 420 31.07 15.59 38.27
N LEU A 421 31.61 16.02 37.12
CA LEU A 421 31.66 17.44 36.70
C LEU A 421 30.93 17.75 35.37
N LEU A 422 30.26 16.77 34.76
CA LEU A 422 29.52 16.94 33.49
C LEU A 422 27.99 16.82 33.63
N LEU A 423 27.47 16.61 34.84
CA LEU A 423 26.05 16.29 35.09
C LEU A 423 25.14 17.52 35.37
N ILE A 424 25.61 18.74 35.13
CA ILE A 424 24.84 19.98 35.41
C ILE A 424 24.43 20.73 34.13
N SER A 425 24.90 20.31 32.94
CA SER A 425 24.60 20.97 31.66
C SER A 425 23.80 20.11 30.65
N SER A 426 23.24 18.96 31.08
CA SER A 426 22.26 18.20 30.31
C SER A 426 20.88 18.86 30.34
N ALA A 427 20.78 20.09 29.83
CA ALA A 427 19.51 20.75 29.57
C ALA A 427 18.68 19.87 28.62
N PHE A 428 17.41 19.61 28.98
CA PHE A 428 16.55 18.67 28.25
C PHE A 428 16.28 19.17 26.82
N ALA A 429 17.10 18.73 25.87
CA ALA A 429 16.85 18.83 24.44
C ALA A 429 15.65 17.94 24.07
N LYS A 430 14.43 18.46 24.31
CA LYS A 430 13.17 17.79 23.99
C LYS A 430 13.18 17.42 22.51
N THR A 431 13.30 16.13 22.22
CA THR A 431 13.21 15.61 20.85
C THR A 431 11.87 16.01 20.25
N SER A 432 11.89 16.90 19.26
CA SER A 432 10.67 17.42 18.65
C SER A 432 9.84 16.29 18.05
N PHE A 433 8.65 16.07 18.61
CA PHE A 433 7.74 15.00 18.18
C PHE A 433 7.24 15.29 16.76
N ARG A 434 7.70 14.47 15.80
CA ARG A 434 7.16 14.46 14.42
C ARG A 434 6.26 13.25 14.24
N PRO A 435 4.95 13.42 14.00
CA PRO A 435 4.05 12.32 13.72
C PRO A 435 4.31 11.73 12.33
N LYS A 436 4.13 10.42 12.18
CA LYS A 436 4.25 9.72 10.89
C LYS A 436 3.00 9.87 10.01
N ALA A 437 1.85 10.09 10.65
CA ALA A 437 0.59 10.37 10.01
C ALA A 437 -0.30 11.28 10.89
N LEU A 438 -1.20 12.01 10.24
CA LEU A 438 -2.26 12.81 10.87
C LEU A 438 -3.63 12.24 10.52
N ILE A 439 -4.64 12.56 11.32
CA ILE A 439 -6.01 12.09 11.13
C ILE A 439 -7.02 13.24 11.22
N LEU A 440 -8.06 13.17 10.39
CA LEU A 440 -9.28 13.94 10.50
C LEU A 440 -10.51 13.00 10.44
N PRO A 441 -11.52 13.18 11.31
CA PRO A 441 -12.82 12.51 11.16
C PRO A 441 -13.61 13.13 10.02
N VAL A 442 -14.34 12.30 9.26
CA VAL A 442 -15.16 12.73 8.12
C VAL A 442 -16.58 12.19 8.26
N GLN A 443 -17.55 13.05 8.54
CA GLN A 443 -18.96 12.69 8.66
C GLN A 443 -19.70 12.96 7.34
N LYS A 444 -20.66 12.10 6.97
CA LYS A 444 -21.59 12.34 5.86
C LYS A 444 -22.81 13.13 6.35
N ASP A 445 -23.02 14.33 5.82
CA ASP A 445 -24.19 15.15 6.13
C ASP A 445 -25.47 14.54 5.52
N PRO A 446 -26.55 14.33 6.30
CA PRO A 446 -27.76 13.66 5.80
C PRO A 446 -28.58 14.51 4.83
N SER A 447 -28.43 15.85 4.85
CA SER A 447 -29.29 16.77 4.09
C SER A 447 -28.73 17.11 2.71
N THR A 448 -27.42 17.30 2.62
CA THR A 448 -26.69 17.70 1.41
C THR A 448 -25.89 16.54 0.79
N LEU A 449 -25.74 15.43 1.52
CA LEU A 449 -24.88 14.28 1.18
C LEU A 449 -23.38 14.64 1.05
N GLN A 450 -22.98 15.84 1.49
CA GLN A 450 -21.59 16.28 1.53
C GLN A 450 -20.81 15.59 2.65
N TYR A 451 -19.50 15.54 2.49
CA TYR A 451 -18.58 15.07 3.52
C TYR A 451 -18.05 16.26 4.31
N VAL A 452 -18.26 16.27 5.62
CA VAL A 452 -17.81 17.33 6.52
C VAL A 452 -16.68 16.82 7.40
N THR A 453 -15.58 17.56 7.42
CA THR A 453 -14.45 17.36 8.33
C THR A 453 -14.40 18.47 9.36
N ASN A 454 -13.76 18.22 10.52
CA ASN A 454 -13.44 19.26 11.49
C ASN A 454 -11.93 19.34 11.72
N LEU A 455 -11.42 20.56 11.89
CA LEU A 455 -10.10 20.84 12.48
C LEU A 455 -10.20 22.04 13.42
N ASN A 456 -9.26 22.21 14.35
CA ASN A 456 -9.18 23.43 15.13
C ASN A 456 -8.25 24.44 14.46
N GLN A 457 -8.62 25.72 14.48
CA GLN A 457 -7.83 26.84 13.94
C GLN A 457 -7.82 28.00 14.94
N ARG A 458 -6.95 29.00 14.73
CA ARG A 458 -6.92 30.32 15.41
C ARG A 458 -6.33 30.31 16.83
N THR A 459 -6.03 31.50 17.35
CA THR A 459 -5.71 31.72 18.77
C THR A 459 -6.69 32.73 19.38
N PRO A 460 -7.56 32.34 20.35
CA PRO A 460 -7.73 30.99 20.90
C PRO A 460 -8.25 29.99 19.87
N LEU A 461 -7.96 28.70 20.11
CA LEU A 461 -8.36 27.61 19.22
C LEU A 461 -9.88 27.45 19.21
N VAL A 462 -10.45 27.40 18.01
CA VAL A 462 -11.88 27.10 17.78
C VAL A 462 -12.05 25.98 16.76
N PRO A 463 -13.06 25.10 16.91
CA PRO A 463 -13.39 24.09 15.92
C PRO A 463 -13.98 24.72 14.66
N VAL A 464 -13.50 24.28 13.50
CA VAL A 464 -13.91 24.75 12.17
C VAL A 464 -14.41 23.54 11.38
N ASN A 465 -15.73 23.49 11.16
CA ASN A 465 -16.37 22.53 10.26
C ASN A 465 -16.16 22.97 8.81
N LEU A 466 -15.78 22.03 7.93
CA LEU A 466 -15.40 22.29 6.56
C LEU A 466 -15.95 21.19 5.65
N THR A 467 -16.53 21.54 4.50
CA THR A 467 -16.86 20.52 3.47
C THR A 467 -15.54 20.02 2.85
N LEU A 468 -15.37 18.70 2.80
CA LEU A 468 -14.17 18.04 2.33
C LEU A 468 -14.16 18.02 0.80
N ASP A 469 -13.25 18.77 0.19
CA ASP A 469 -13.12 18.85 -1.27
C ASP A 469 -11.83 18.16 -1.73
N LEU A 470 -12.01 16.99 -2.35
CA LEU A 470 -10.92 16.22 -2.91
C LEU A 470 -10.21 16.94 -4.08
N GLY A 471 -10.93 17.70 -4.91
CA GLY A 471 -10.34 18.48 -6.01
C GLY A 471 -9.82 19.86 -5.58
N GLY A 472 -10.39 20.39 -4.50
CA GLY A 472 -10.20 21.75 -4.00
C GLY A 472 -8.75 22.16 -3.80
N GLN A 473 -8.39 23.34 -4.29
CA GLN A 473 -7.00 23.78 -4.41
C GLN A 473 -6.30 23.99 -3.05
N PHE A 474 -7.04 24.41 -2.02
CA PHE A 474 -6.50 24.78 -0.70
C PHE A 474 -7.60 24.76 0.36
N LEU A 475 -7.22 24.94 1.63
CA LEU A 475 -8.16 25.36 2.67
C LEU A 475 -8.64 26.78 2.36
N TRP A 476 -9.96 26.99 2.34
CA TRP A 476 -10.53 28.32 2.46
C TRP A 476 -11.58 28.38 3.57
N VAL A 477 -11.68 29.54 4.23
CA VAL A 477 -12.57 29.77 5.38
C VAL A 477 -13.20 31.16 5.26
N ASN A 478 -14.48 31.31 5.58
CA ASN A 478 -15.12 32.63 5.66
C ASN A 478 -14.43 33.48 6.75
N CYS A 479 -13.84 34.61 6.34
CA CYS A 479 -13.20 35.57 7.24
C CYS A 479 -14.05 36.81 7.55
N GLU A 480 -15.10 37.07 6.76
CA GLU A 480 -15.98 38.24 6.93
C GLU A 480 -16.75 38.21 8.25
N GLN A 481 -17.19 37.02 8.67
CA GLN A 481 -18.05 36.81 9.83
C GLN A 481 -17.34 36.02 10.94
N GLY A 482 -17.10 36.68 12.08
CA GLY A 482 -16.64 36.02 13.30
C GLY A 482 -15.23 35.41 13.22
N TYR A 483 -14.36 35.90 12.33
CA TYR A 483 -12.94 35.54 12.36
C TYR A 483 -12.16 36.48 13.30
N SER A 484 -11.77 35.95 14.45
CA SER A 484 -10.86 36.60 15.40
C SER A 484 -9.75 35.63 15.78
N SER A 485 -8.50 36.10 15.74
CA SER A 485 -7.30 35.31 16.01
C SER A 485 -6.10 36.21 16.27
N SER A 486 -5.36 36.01 17.36
CA SER A 486 -4.11 36.73 17.62
C SER A 486 -2.90 36.19 16.83
N SER A 487 -3.03 34.97 16.26
CA SER A 487 -2.00 34.30 15.45
C SER A 487 -2.14 34.49 13.93
N TYR A 488 -3.28 35.01 13.44
CA TYR A 488 -3.46 35.30 12.01
C TYR A 488 -2.43 36.30 11.47
N ARG A 489 -1.84 36.02 10.31
CA ARG A 489 -0.94 36.93 9.58
C ARG A 489 -1.27 36.91 8.07
N PRO A 490 -1.53 38.06 7.42
CA PRO A 490 -1.76 38.13 5.97
C PRO A 490 -0.46 37.89 5.19
N ALA A 491 -0.56 37.27 4.01
CA ALA A 491 0.58 37.01 3.14
C ALA A 491 0.80 38.18 2.16
N ARG A 492 1.82 39.00 2.43
CA ARG A 492 2.13 40.18 1.61
C ARG A 492 2.51 39.82 0.17
N CYS A 493 2.11 40.64 -0.80
CA CYS A 493 2.50 40.41 -2.21
C CYS A 493 4.02 40.33 -2.38
N GLY A 494 4.47 39.48 -3.30
CA GLY A 494 5.90 39.18 -3.50
C GLY A 494 6.54 38.29 -2.41
N SER A 495 5.83 37.93 -1.34
CA SER A 495 6.36 37.03 -0.32
C SER A 495 6.47 35.57 -0.79
N ALA A 496 7.35 34.80 -0.15
CA ALA A 496 7.52 33.37 -0.42
C ALA A 496 6.22 32.57 -0.22
N GLN A 497 5.34 33.00 0.70
CA GLN A 497 4.00 32.44 0.91
C GLN A 497 3.13 32.55 -0.36
N CYS A 498 3.15 33.71 -1.02
CA CYS A 498 2.39 33.95 -2.25
C CYS A 498 2.93 33.15 -3.43
N SER A 499 4.26 33.09 -3.58
CA SER A 499 4.92 32.26 -4.59
C SER A 499 4.74 30.76 -4.35
N LEU A 500 4.63 30.34 -3.09
CA LEU A 500 4.30 28.96 -2.72
C LEU A 500 2.84 28.62 -3.06
N ALA A 501 1.92 29.55 -2.80
CA ALA A 501 0.50 29.40 -3.12
C ALA A 501 0.19 29.47 -4.62
N GLY A 502 1.08 30.05 -5.43
CA GLY A 502 0.87 30.25 -6.86
C GLY A 502 -0.03 31.44 -7.20
N SER A 503 -0.16 32.41 -6.29
CA SER A 503 -0.96 33.62 -6.53
C SER A 503 -0.35 34.45 -7.67
N LYS A 504 -1.23 34.92 -8.56
CA LYS A 504 -0.92 35.82 -9.69
C LYS A 504 -1.57 37.21 -9.52
N SER A 505 -2.05 37.53 -8.32
CA SER A 505 -2.84 38.74 -8.03
C SER A 505 -2.41 39.39 -6.71
N CYS A 506 -2.62 40.71 -6.60
CA CYS A 506 -2.31 41.49 -5.40
C CYS A 506 -3.48 42.42 -5.06
N THR A 507 -4.07 42.23 -3.89
CA THR A 507 -5.00 43.16 -3.25
C THR A 507 -4.19 44.38 -2.79
N THR A 508 -4.12 45.41 -3.63
CA THR A 508 -3.37 46.64 -3.33
C THR A 508 -3.98 47.40 -2.16
N GLU A 509 -5.31 47.59 -2.18
CA GLU A 509 -6.07 48.31 -1.17
C GLU A 509 -7.33 47.53 -0.76
N CYS A 510 -7.67 47.57 0.53
CA CYS A 510 -8.97 47.16 1.04
C CYS A 510 -9.66 48.35 1.71
N TYR A 511 -10.87 48.70 1.27
CA TYR A 511 -11.63 49.87 1.73
C TYR A 511 -12.34 49.66 3.09
N SER A 512 -11.67 49.00 4.04
CA SER A 512 -12.20 48.70 5.37
C SER A 512 -11.08 48.63 6.40
N ALA A 513 -11.43 48.78 7.67
CA ALA A 513 -10.46 48.67 8.77
C ALA A 513 -9.72 47.31 8.73
N PRO A 514 -8.37 47.28 8.85
CA PRO A 514 -7.59 46.06 8.64
C PRO A 514 -8.03 44.88 9.53
N LYS A 515 -8.41 43.78 8.90
CA LYS A 515 -8.96 42.57 9.55
C LYS A 515 -8.67 41.32 8.70
N PRO A 516 -8.75 40.09 9.24
CA PRO A 516 -8.61 38.87 8.44
C PRO A 516 -9.45 38.90 7.16
N GLY A 517 -8.82 38.71 6.01
CA GLY A 517 -9.46 38.83 4.69
C GLY A 517 -9.55 40.26 4.13
N CYS A 518 -8.88 41.24 4.75
CA CYS A 518 -8.84 42.63 4.30
C CYS A 518 -7.56 43.32 4.82
N TYR A 519 -6.48 43.23 4.03
CA TYR A 519 -5.24 43.96 4.29
C TYR A 519 -4.61 44.46 2.98
N ASN A 520 -4.21 45.74 2.93
CA ASN A 520 -3.47 46.31 1.81
C ASN A 520 -2.16 45.54 1.54
N ASN A 521 -1.80 45.42 0.26
CA ASN A 521 -0.62 44.68 -0.22
C ASN A 521 -0.61 43.19 0.16
N THR A 522 -1.75 42.50 0.06
CA THR A 522 -1.92 41.05 0.33
C THR A 522 -2.18 40.29 -0.98
N CYS A 523 -1.61 39.10 -1.16
CA CYS A 523 -1.79 38.38 -2.43
C CYS A 523 -3.15 37.65 -2.51
N GLY A 524 -3.82 37.84 -3.64
CA GLY A 524 -5.17 37.33 -3.88
C GLY A 524 -5.17 35.96 -4.56
N LEU A 525 -6.13 35.12 -4.19
CA LEU A 525 -6.44 33.82 -4.79
C LEU A 525 -7.94 33.73 -5.10
N LEU A 526 -8.34 32.65 -5.76
CA LEU A 526 -9.72 32.40 -6.19
C LEU A 526 -10.30 31.23 -5.38
N PRO A 527 -10.81 31.44 -4.15
CA PRO A 527 -11.55 30.41 -3.43
C PRO A 527 -12.81 30.03 -4.22
N ASP A 528 -13.08 28.73 -4.26
CA ASP A 528 -14.07 28.10 -5.14
C ASP A 528 -14.98 27.21 -4.29
N ASN A 529 -16.28 27.40 -4.42
CA ASN A 529 -17.29 26.46 -3.95
C ASN A 529 -17.63 25.53 -5.12
N THR A 530 -16.99 24.37 -5.12
CA THR A 530 -17.10 23.32 -6.13
C THR A 530 -18.41 22.52 -6.05
N VAL A 531 -19.31 22.81 -5.10
CA VAL A 531 -20.68 22.30 -5.06
C VAL A 531 -21.62 23.18 -5.89
N THR A 532 -21.52 24.51 -5.76
CA THR A 532 -22.36 25.49 -6.46
C THR A 532 -21.73 26.05 -7.74
N HIS A 533 -20.46 25.72 -8.00
CA HIS A 533 -19.63 26.29 -9.08
C HIS A 533 -19.50 27.82 -9.01
N THR A 534 -19.37 28.36 -7.79
CA THR A 534 -19.19 29.80 -7.55
C THR A 534 -17.82 30.10 -6.96
N SER A 535 -17.17 31.17 -7.44
CA SER A 535 -15.86 31.62 -6.97
C SER A 535 -15.84 33.14 -6.80
N THR A 536 -14.96 33.63 -5.93
CA THR A 536 -14.73 35.07 -5.70
C THR A 536 -13.23 35.34 -5.55
N GLY A 537 -12.81 36.58 -5.33
CA GLY A 537 -11.47 36.90 -4.84
C GLY A 537 -11.35 36.68 -3.33
N GLY A 538 -10.19 36.20 -2.86
CA GLY A 538 -9.91 36.03 -1.43
C GLY A 538 -8.42 36.22 -1.10
N ASP A 539 -8.15 36.95 -0.01
CA ASP A 539 -6.79 37.20 0.49
C ASP A 539 -6.14 35.93 1.06
N LEU A 540 -4.87 35.68 0.72
CA LEU A 540 -4.07 34.62 1.34
C LEU A 540 -3.65 35.02 2.77
N GLY A 541 -3.99 34.19 3.75
CA GLY A 541 -3.57 34.31 5.13
C GLY A 541 -2.78 33.10 5.63
N SER A 542 -2.20 33.24 6.81
CA SER A 542 -1.65 32.14 7.60
C SER A 542 -2.15 32.24 9.04
N ASP A 543 -2.45 31.10 9.66
CA ASP A 543 -2.83 31.01 11.07
C ASP A 543 -2.45 29.64 11.64
N ILE A 544 -2.60 29.43 12.95
CA ILE A 544 -2.43 28.11 13.56
C ILE A 544 -3.58 27.19 13.17
N VAL A 545 -3.25 25.97 12.74
CA VAL A 545 -4.16 24.82 12.60
C VAL A 545 -3.65 23.71 13.52
N THR A 546 -4.54 23.02 14.24
CA THR A 546 -4.18 21.84 15.05
C THR A 546 -5.07 20.65 14.72
N VAL A 547 -4.44 19.49 14.56
CA VAL A 547 -5.06 18.22 14.18
C VAL A 547 -4.46 17.07 15.01
N GLU A 548 -5.13 15.92 15.04
CA GLU A 548 -4.60 14.76 15.74
C GLU A 548 -3.54 14.03 14.92
N SER A 549 -2.50 13.53 15.60
CA SER A 549 -1.60 12.51 15.05
C SER A 549 -2.17 11.10 15.21
N THR A 550 -1.77 10.16 14.36
CA THR A 550 -2.22 8.77 14.40
C THR A 550 -1.06 7.79 14.19
N ASP A 551 -1.22 6.56 14.68
CA ASP A 551 -0.36 5.41 14.36
C ASP A 551 -0.91 4.56 13.20
N GLY A 552 -2.00 5.01 12.57
CA GLY A 552 -2.74 4.25 11.55
C GLY A 552 -3.88 3.39 12.13
N LYS A 553 -4.08 3.39 13.45
CA LYS A 553 -5.13 2.63 14.15
C LYS A 553 -5.92 3.45 15.17
N ASN A 554 -5.28 4.38 15.86
CA ASN A 554 -5.88 5.22 16.90
C ASN A 554 -5.30 6.65 16.85
N PRO A 555 -6.12 7.69 17.14
CA PRO A 555 -5.61 9.00 17.50
C PRO A 555 -4.61 8.93 18.67
N LYS A 556 -3.68 9.88 18.66
CA LYS A 556 -2.60 10.04 19.63
C LYS A 556 -2.62 11.46 20.21
N LYS A 557 -1.61 12.27 19.88
CA LYS A 557 -1.40 13.61 20.41
C LYS A 557 -1.87 14.65 19.38
N VAL A 558 -2.53 15.70 19.84
CA VAL A 558 -2.78 16.89 19.02
C VAL A 558 -1.44 17.53 18.66
N VAL A 559 -1.30 17.96 17.41
CA VAL A 559 -0.11 18.62 16.86
C VAL A 559 -0.50 19.89 16.10
N SER A 560 0.39 20.88 16.08
CA SER A 560 0.10 22.24 15.59
C SER A 560 0.95 22.60 14.38
N VAL A 561 0.32 23.15 13.35
CA VAL A 561 0.96 23.85 12.22
C VAL A 561 0.78 25.36 12.43
N PRO A 562 1.78 26.11 12.93
CA PRO A 562 1.58 27.50 13.39
C PRO A 562 1.33 28.53 12.30
N HIS A 563 1.71 28.22 11.06
CA HIS A 563 1.63 29.09 9.89
C HIS A 563 0.98 28.35 8.71
N PHE A 564 -0.15 27.68 8.97
CA PHE A 564 -0.90 26.98 7.94
C PHE A 564 -1.51 28.01 6.98
N LEU A 565 -1.17 27.91 5.70
CA LEU A 565 -1.65 28.82 4.66
C LEU A 565 -3.09 28.47 4.27
N PHE A 566 -3.95 29.48 4.18
CA PHE A 566 -5.34 29.31 3.78
C PHE A 566 -5.88 30.61 3.18
N VAL A 567 -6.97 30.51 2.42
CA VAL A 567 -7.58 31.68 1.77
C VAL A 567 -8.81 32.14 2.54
N CYS A 568 -8.92 33.45 2.74
CA CYS A 568 -10.13 34.06 3.28
C CYS A 568 -11.20 34.13 2.18
N GLY A 569 -12.26 33.34 2.33
CA GLY A 569 -13.45 33.38 1.48
C GLY A 569 -14.50 34.37 2.00
N SER A 570 -15.48 34.68 1.13
CA SER A 570 -16.67 35.47 1.48
C SER A 570 -17.76 34.60 2.12
N THR A 571 -18.80 35.25 2.66
CA THR A 571 -20.02 34.59 3.15
C THR A 571 -20.84 33.97 2.02
N SER A 572 -20.84 34.58 0.83
CA SER A 572 -21.55 34.05 -0.36
C SER A 572 -21.04 32.69 -0.82
N LEU A 573 -19.75 32.36 -0.61
CA LEU A 573 -19.24 31.02 -0.91
C LEU A 573 -19.77 29.92 0.02
N LEU A 574 -20.46 30.24 1.12
CA LEU A 574 -21.08 29.22 1.98
C LEU A 574 -22.43 28.70 1.46
N GLU A 575 -22.97 29.29 0.39
CA GLU A 575 -24.23 28.84 -0.22
C GLU A 575 -24.16 27.38 -0.69
N GLY A 576 -25.24 26.63 -0.51
CA GLY A 576 -25.30 25.20 -0.88
C GLY A 576 -24.45 24.24 -0.05
N LEU A 577 -23.59 24.72 0.86
CA LEU A 577 -22.78 23.86 1.73
C LEU A 577 -23.57 23.32 2.94
N ALA A 578 -23.08 22.21 3.52
CA ALA A 578 -23.67 21.58 4.69
C ALA A 578 -23.80 22.54 5.90
N SER A 579 -24.87 22.38 6.68
CA SER A 579 -25.22 23.35 7.73
C SER A 579 -24.13 23.52 8.78
N GLY A 580 -23.78 24.78 9.06
CA GLY A 580 -22.79 25.14 10.08
C GLY A 580 -21.32 25.07 9.65
N VAL A 581 -21.00 24.63 8.42
CA VAL A 581 -19.61 24.72 7.92
C VAL A 581 -19.17 26.18 7.77
N LYS A 582 -17.86 26.40 7.73
CA LYS A 582 -17.22 27.71 7.60
C LYS A 582 -16.32 27.83 6.38
N GLY A 583 -16.28 26.82 5.52
CA GLY A 583 -15.52 26.81 4.27
C GLY A 583 -15.25 25.39 3.79
N MET A 584 -14.20 25.21 2.98
CA MET A 584 -13.88 23.93 2.34
C MET A 584 -12.42 23.51 2.55
N ALA A 585 -12.22 22.21 2.81
CA ALA A 585 -10.93 21.60 3.09
C ALA A 585 -10.34 20.96 1.82
N GLY A 586 -9.65 21.76 1.01
CA GLY A 586 -9.08 21.32 -0.27
C GLY A 586 -7.92 20.33 -0.14
N LEU A 587 -8.07 19.15 -0.76
CA LEU A 587 -7.08 18.07 -0.82
C LEU A 587 -6.35 17.97 -2.18
N GLY A 588 -6.61 18.90 -3.10
CA GLY A 588 -6.13 18.89 -4.48
C GLY A 588 -4.61 19.00 -4.66
N ARG A 589 -4.14 18.87 -5.90
CA ARG A 589 -2.72 18.67 -6.25
C ARG A 589 -1.83 19.93 -6.23
N THR A 590 -2.13 20.90 -5.37
CA THR A 590 -1.36 22.15 -5.23
C THR A 590 -0.17 22.01 -4.27
N LYS A 591 0.47 23.13 -3.89
CA LYS A 591 1.46 23.18 -2.80
C LYS A 591 0.86 23.57 -1.44
N ILE A 592 -0.34 24.18 -1.42
CA ILE A 592 -1.00 24.69 -0.21
C ILE A 592 -2.32 23.94 0.16
N SER A 593 -2.61 22.83 -0.51
CA SER A 593 -3.63 21.87 -0.05
C SER A 593 -3.24 21.18 1.26
N LEU A 594 -4.24 20.65 2.00
CA LEU A 594 -4.02 19.96 3.29
C LEU A 594 -2.92 18.87 3.21
N PRO A 595 -2.94 17.91 2.26
CA PRO A 595 -1.89 16.90 2.15
C PRO A 595 -0.50 17.49 1.92
N SER A 596 -0.40 18.56 1.16
CA SER A 596 0.87 19.21 0.82
C SER A 596 1.48 19.93 2.01
N GLN A 597 0.68 20.70 2.75
CA GLN A 597 1.17 21.41 3.93
C GLN A 597 1.53 20.43 5.05
N PHE A 598 0.64 19.49 5.39
CA PHE A 598 0.89 18.52 6.46
C PHE A 598 2.15 17.66 6.22
N SER A 599 2.30 17.12 5.01
CA SER A 599 3.49 16.32 4.65
C SER A 599 4.78 17.15 4.70
N THR A 600 4.73 18.42 4.27
CA THR A 600 5.88 19.34 4.34
C THR A 600 6.25 19.70 5.78
N THR A 601 5.27 20.09 6.62
CA THR A 601 5.52 20.50 8.01
C THR A 601 6.12 19.38 8.87
N TYR A 602 5.63 18.15 8.73
CA TYR A 602 6.07 17.03 9.58
C TYR A 602 7.07 16.08 8.91
N SER A 603 7.40 16.33 7.63
CA SER A 603 8.38 15.57 6.83
C SER A 603 8.02 14.09 6.60
N PHE A 604 6.73 13.75 6.52
CA PHE A 604 6.26 12.43 6.09
C PHE A 604 5.97 12.38 4.58
N HIS A 605 5.82 11.19 3.99
CA HIS A 605 5.64 11.06 2.54
C HIS A 605 4.40 11.83 2.04
N LYS A 606 4.52 12.52 0.89
CA LYS A 606 3.42 13.30 0.28
C LYS A 606 2.34 12.36 -0.30
N LYS A 607 1.52 11.81 0.58
CA LYS A 607 0.36 10.98 0.27
C LYS A 607 -0.69 11.09 1.38
N PHE A 608 -1.92 10.71 1.07
CA PHE A 608 -3.01 10.62 2.03
C PHE A 608 -3.95 9.50 1.62
N ALA A 609 -4.83 9.07 2.53
CA ALA A 609 -5.91 8.17 2.24
C ALA A 609 -7.24 8.73 2.75
N ILE A 610 -8.33 8.43 2.05
CA ILE A 610 -9.70 8.68 2.52
C ILE A 610 -10.47 7.35 2.55
N CYS A 611 -11.33 7.23 3.54
CA CYS A 611 -12.28 6.14 3.67
C CYS A 611 -13.61 6.79 4.08
N LEU A 612 -14.49 7.02 3.10
CA LEU A 612 -15.78 7.67 3.33
C LEU A 612 -16.79 6.65 3.85
N THR A 613 -17.68 7.05 4.76
CA THR A 613 -18.69 6.12 5.30
C THR A 613 -20.05 6.33 4.68
N SER A 614 -20.78 5.22 4.49
CA SER A 614 -22.20 5.25 4.15
C SER A 614 -23.13 5.72 5.29
N SER A 615 -22.63 5.77 6.53
CA SER A 615 -23.39 6.17 7.71
C SER A 615 -23.37 7.70 7.93
N THR A 616 -24.55 8.31 8.03
CA THR A 616 -24.70 9.72 8.47
C THR A 616 -24.53 9.91 9.98
N ARG A 617 -24.41 8.82 10.74
CA ARG A 617 -24.32 8.78 12.21
C ARG A 617 -22.95 8.34 12.72
N SER A 618 -21.97 8.20 11.84
CA SER A 618 -20.64 7.67 12.16
C SER A 618 -19.60 8.43 11.34
N ASN A 619 -18.33 8.36 11.76
CA ASN A 619 -17.25 9.04 11.06
C ASN A 619 -16.51 8.03 10.17
N GLY A 620 -16.41 8.35 8.88
CA GLY A 620 -15.29 7.91 8.05
C GLY A 620 -14.02 8.67 8.45
N VAL A 621 -12.95 8.50 7.68
CA VAL A 621 -11.63 9.00 8.06
C VAL A 621 -10.83 9.52 6.86
N ALA A 622 -10.09 10.61 7.07
CA ALA A 622 -8.99 11.04 6.22
C ALA A 622 -7.67 10.91 7.00
N ILE A 623 -6.68 10.23 6.42
CA ILE A 623 -5.37 9.95 7.04
C ILE A 623 -4.28 10.51 6.15
N PHE A 624 -3.48 11.45 6.66
CA PHE A 624 -2.40 12.10 5.90
C PHE A 624 -1.08 11.47 6.29
N GLY A 625 -0.33 10.91 5.33
CA GLY A 625 0.93 10.19 5.56
C GLY A 625 0.86 8.69 5.31
N ASP A 626 1.75 7.95 5.96
CA ASP A 626 1.89 6.50 5.79
C ASP A 626 0.80 5.68 6.49
N GLY A 627 0.53 4.49 5.94
CA GLY A 627 -0.23 3.45 6.63
C GLY A 627 0.58 2.77 7.76
N PRO A 628 0.03 1.75 8.43
CA PRO A 628 -1.14 0.95 8.05
C PRO A 628 -2.48 1.71 8.16
N TYR A 629 -3.54 1.13 7.62
CA TYR A 629 -4.89 1.68 7.69
C TYR A 629 -5.81 0.68 8.39
N MET A 630 -5.77 0.68 9.72
CA MET A 630 -6.37 -0.34 10.58
C MET A 630 -7.82 0.01 10.94
N PHE A 631 -8.75 -0.85 10.52
CA PHE A 631 -10.16 -0.80 10.89
C PHE A 631 -10.52 -1.95 11.84
N LEU A 632 -11.50 -1.77 12.71
CA LEU A 632 -11.96 -2.82 13.63
C LEU A 632 -12.56 -4.01 12.87
N PRO A 633 -12.29 -5.27 13.27
CA PRO A 633 -11.64 -5.65 14.54
C PRO A 633 -10.11 -5.55 14.55
N ASN A 634 -9.42 -5.81 13.43
CA ASN A 634 -7.96 -5.61 13.22
C ASN A 634 -7.63 -5.79 11.71
N ILE A 635 -8.36 -5.13 10.83
CA ILE A 635 -8.23 -5.24 9.37
C ILE A 635 -7.35 -4.09 8.86
N ASP A 636 -6.12 -4.39 8.45
CA ASP A 636 -5.34 -3.42 7.66
C ASP A 636 -5.84 -3.40 6.21
N ALA A 637 -6.51 -2.31 5.82
CA ALA A 637 -6.98 -2.12 4.45
C ALA A 637 -5.84 -1.87 3.44
N SER A 638 -4.63 -1.51 3.90
CA SER A 638 -3.46 -1.26 3.03
C SER A 638 -3.01 -2.52 2.27
N THR A 639 -3.23 -3.71 2.85
CA THR A 639 -2.79 -5.01 2.30
C THR A 639 -3.57 -5.48 1.06
N SER A 640 -4.60 -4.73 0.63
CA SER A 640 -5.46 -5.08 -0.51
C SER A 640 -5.69 -3.89 -1.43
N LEU A 641 -4.69 -3.00 -1.55
CA LEU A 641 -4.71 -1.87 -2.49
C LEU A 641 -4.24 -2.32 -3.89
N ILE A 642 -5.11 -2.12 -4.88
CA ILE A 642 -4.81 -2.20 -6.31
C ILE A 642 -4.43 -0.80 -6.78
N TYR A 643 -3.46 -0.65 -7.68
CA TYR A 643 -2.93 0.67 -8.07
C TYR A 643 -3.22 1.02 -9.54
N THR A 644 -3.49 2.31 -9.80
CA THR A 644 -3.61 2.90 -11.14
C THR A 644 -2.89 4.26 -11.20
N PRO A 645 -2.36 4.71 -12.35
CA PRO A 645 -1.72 6.04 -12.47
C PRO A 645 -2.68 7.21 -12.25
N LEU A 646 -2.21 8.27 -11.57
CA LEU A 646 -2.94 9.55 -11.44
C LEU A 646 -2.61 10.48 -12.61
N ILE A 647 -3.48 10.47 -13.62
CA ILE A 647 -3.42 11.34 -14.79
C ILE A 647 -3.59 12.81 -14.34
N ARG A 648 -2.99 13.76 -15.07
CA ARG A 648 -3.18 15.20 -14.87
C ARG A 648 -3.88 15.78 -16.09
N ASN A 649 -5.03 16.42 -15.89
CA ASN A 649 -5.67 17.19 -16.95
C ASN A 649 -4.82 18.46 -17.20
N PRO A 650 -4.41 18.76 -18.45
CA PRO A 650 -3.55 19.91 -18.75
C PRO A 650 -4.22 21.27 -18.51
N VAL A 651 -5.55 21.32 -18.41
CA VAL A 651 -6.31 22.57 -18.21
C VAL A 651 -7.17 22.46 -16.95
N SER A 652 -7.49 23.61 -16.36
CA SER A 652 -8.28 23.71 -15.14
C SER A 652 -9.71 23.18 -15.29
N THR A 653 -10.25 22.81 -14.13
CA THR A 653 -11.61 22.33 -13.86
C THR A 653 -12.24 23.03 -12.65
N ALA A 654 -11.55 24.01 -12.06
CA ALA A 654 -12.10 24.91 -11.05
C ALA A 654 -13.02 25.96 -11.70
N SER A 655 -13.96 26.51 -10.94
CA SER A 655 -14.96 27.47 -11.43
C SER A 655 -14.33 28.79 -11.90
N ALA A 656 -13.15 29.13 -11.37
CA ALA A 656 -12.30 30.21 -11.86
C ALA A 656 -10.81 29.83 -11.79
N SER A 657 -10.03 30.25 -12.78
CA SER A 657 -8.58 29.99 -12.87
C SER A 657 -7.95 30.84 -13.97
N PHE A 658 -6.63 31.02 -13.97
CA PHE A 658 -5.95 31.76 -15.03
C PHE A 658 -5.61 30.86 -16.22
N SER A 659 -5.38 31.46 -17.39
CA SER A 659 -4.94 30.70 -18.58
C SER A 659 -3.64 29.93 -18.31
N GLY A 660 -3.54 28.72 -18.84
CA GLY A 660 -2.42 27.80 -18.60
C GLY A 660 -2.41 27.09 -17.24
N ASP A 661 -3.35 27.39 -16.33
CA ASP A 661 -3.52 26.59 -15.12
C ASP A 661 -4.14 25.24 -15.43
N ALA A 662 -3.52 24.19 -14.89
CA ALA A 662 -3.94 22.80 -15.04
C ALA A 662 -4.68 22.32 -13.79
N SER A 663 -5.59 21.36 -13.94
CA SER A 663 -6.46 20.89 -12.87
C SER A 663 -5.73 20.39 -11.61
N SER A 664 -6.31 20.71 -10.45
CA SER A 664 -5.96 20.17 -9.14
C SER A 664 -6.66 18.84 -8.81
N ASP A 665 -7.64 18.41 -9.61
CA ASP A 665 -8.38 17.16 -9.43
C ASP A 665 -7.52 15.89 -9.60
N TYR A 666 -8.08 14.78 -9.16
CA TYR A 666 -7.52 13.44 -9.32
C TYR A 666 -8.21 12.69 -10.46
N PHE A 667 -7.50 12.55 -11.59
CA PHE A 667 -7.96 11.80 -12.75
C PHE A 667 -7.33 10.40 -12.80
N ILE A 668 -8.09 9.42 -13.31
CA ILE A 668 -7.66 8.03 -13.54
C ILE A 668 -7.97 7.57 -14.96
N GLY A 669 -7.21 6.61 -15.47
CA GLY A 669 -7.27 6.16 -16.86
C GLY A 669 -8.26 5.02 -17.11
N VAL A 670 -9.56 5.28 -17.03
CA VAL A 670 -10.59 4.31 -17.46
C VAL A 670 -10.47 4.05 -18.97
N LYS A 671 -10.63 2.79 -19.39
CA LYS A 671 -10.53 2.33 -20.79
C LYS A 671 -11.82 1.70 -21.31
N SER A 672 -12.59 1.06 -20.45
CA SER A 672 -13.93 0.56 -20.75
C SER A 672 -14.76 0.43 -19.48
N ILE A 673 -16.08 0.30 -19.63
CA ILE A 673 -17.01 -0.03 -18.56
C ILE A 673 -17.57 -1.42 -18.86
N LYS A 674 -17.59 -2.31 -17.86
CA LYS A 674 -18.31 -3.59 -17.91
C LYS A 674 -19.47 -3.60 -16.93
N ILE A 675 -20.51 -4.35 -17.25
CA ILE A 675 -21.61 -4.69 -16.34
C ILE A 675 -21.76 -6.20 -16.36
N GLY A 676 -21.58 -6.83 -15.20
CA GLY A 676 -21.21 -8.24 -15.15
C GLY A 676 -19.91 -8.46 -15.94
N GLU A 677 -19.88 -9.51 -16.76
CA GLU A 677 -18.69 -9.87 -17.57
C GLU A 677 -18.66 -9.15 -18.94
N LYS A 678 -19.67 -8.35 -19.28
CA LYS A 678 -19.89 -7.80 -20.62
C LYS A 678 -19.47 -6.33 -20.73
N ASN A 679 -18.79 -5.96 -21.81
CA ASN A 679 -18.47 -4.56 -22.14
C ASN A 679 -19.74 -3.76 -22.49
N VAL A 680 -19.88 -2.55 -21.94
CA VAL A 680 -20.89 -1.57 -22.34
C VAL A 680 -20.39 -0.84 -23.61
N PRO A 681 -21.18 -0.77 -24.70
CA PRO A 681 -20.80 -0.05 -25.90
C PRO A 681 -20.89 1.47 -25.68
N ILE A 682 -19.74 2.13 -25.56
CA ILE A 682 -19.58 3.58 -25.37
C ILE A 682 -18.50 4.14 -26.30
N ASN A 683 -18.57 5.43 -26.60
CA ASN A 683 -17.48 6.10 -27.31
C ASN A 683 -16.27 6.26 -26.38
N THR A 684 -15.18 5.54 -26.68
CA THR A 684 -13.97 5.52 -25.85
C THR A 684 -13.15 6.81 -25.93
N THR A 685 -13.35 7.70 -26.91
CA THR A 685 -12.62 8.97 -26.96
C THR A 685 -12.98 9.90 -25.80
N LEU A 686 -14.20 9.77 -25.26
CA LEU A 686 -14.66 10.50 -24.06
C LEU A 686 -13.92 10.05 -22.78
N LEU A 687 -13.32 8.86 -22.77
CA LEU A 687 -12.57 8.32 -21.63
C LEU A 687 -11.12 8.82 -21.58
N THR A 688 -10.64 9.42 -22.67
CA THR A 688 -9.35 10.13 -22.72
C THR A 688 -9.54 11.62 -22.45
N ILE A 689 -8.49 12.27 -21.92
CA ILE A 689 -8.44 13.72 -21.79
C ILE A 689 -7.78 14.28 -23.06
N ASP A 690 -8.42 15.25 -23.71
CA ASP A 690 -7.86 15.93 -24.89
C ASP A 690 -6.89 17.08 -24.51
N SER A 691 -6.37 17.77 -25.53
CA SER A 691 -5.45 18.92 -25.36
C SER A 691 -6.13 20.17 -24.77
N GLU A 692 -7.44 20.29 -24.87
CA GLU A 692 -8.23 21.40 -24.31
C GLU A 692 -8.66 21.13 -22.86
N GLY A 693 -8.46 19.90 -22.39
CA GLY A 693 -8.81 19.41 -21.06
C GLY A 693 -10.22 18.86 -20.93
N ASN A 694 -10.87 18.48 -22.03
CA ASN A 694 -12.18 17.82 -22.00
C ASN A 694 -12.04 16.30 -21.87
N GLY A 695 -13.06 15.64 -21.33
CA GLY A 695 -13.13 14.18 -21.23
C GLY A 695 -12.43 13.59 -19.99
N GLY A 696 -12.17 12.30 -20.03
CA GLY A 696 -11.52 11.54 -18.95
C GLY A 696 -12.43 11.17 -17.79
N THR A 697 -11.83 10.57 -16.75
CA THR A 697 -12.49 10.20 -15.49
C THR A 697 -11.81 10.90 -14.32
N LYS A 698 -12.57 11.65 -13.51
CA LYS A 698 -12.09 12.23 -12.23
C LYS A 698 -12.83 11.67 -11.01
N ILE A 699 -12.26 11.87 -9.82
CA ILE A 699 -12.83 11.46 -8.54
C ILE A 699 -13.23 12.72 -7.74
N SER A 700 -14.43 12.73 -7.15
CA SER A 700 -15.02 13.88 -6.46
C SER A 700 -15.69 13.48 -5.15
N THR A 701 -15.55 14.34 -4.13
CA THR A 701 -16.28 14.26 -2.85
C THR A 701 -17.44 15.27 -2.77
N VAL A 702 -17.51 16.21 -3.71
CA VAL A 702 -18.55 17.27 -3.74
C VAL A 702 -19.74 16.92 -4.64
N ASN A 703 -19.56 15.97 -5.55
CA ASN A 703 -20.67 15.34 -6.28
C ASN A 703 -21.15 14.11 -5.49
N PRO A 704 -22.40 14.04 -4.99
CA PRO A 704 -22.86 12.92 -4.17
C PRO A 704 -22.91 11.58 -4.93
N TYR A 705 -23.25 11.61 -6.21
CA TYR A 705 -23.42 10.44 -7.08
C TYR A 705 -22.51 10.55 -8.31
N THR A 706 -22.20 9.42 -8.95
CA THR A 706 -21.37 9.42 -10.15
C THR A 706 -22.11 10.06 -11.32
N VAL A 707 -21.50 11.12 -11.86
CA VAL A 707 -21.99 11.86 -13.02
C VAL A 707 -21.38 11.27 -14.28
N LEU A 708 -22.20 11.01 -15.30
CA LEU A 708 -21.79 10.48 -16.59
C LEU A 708 -22.27 11.41 -17.71
N GLU A 709 -21.43 11.68 -18.71
CA GLU A 709 -21.86 12.32 -19.97
C GLU A 709 -23.05 11.57 -20.58
N THR A 710 -24.03 12.30 -21.14
CA THR A 710 -25.31 11.77 -21.64
C THR A 710 -25.23 10.48 -22.46
N SER A 711 -24.27 10.33 -23.38
CA SER A 711 -24.11 9.11 -24.19
C SER A 711 -23.59 7.93 -23.36
N ILE A 712 -22.62 8.16 -22.47
CA ILE A 712 -22.12 7.16 -21.51
C ILE A 712 -23.23 6.78 -20.52
N TYR A 713 -23.93 7.76 -19.95
CA TYR A 713 -25.06 7.58 -19.05
C TYR A 713 -26.14 6.70 -19.68
N LYS A 714 -26.63 7.05 -20.87
CA LYS A 714 -27.67 6.30 -21.57
C LYS A 714 -27.23 4.88 -21.93
N ALA A 715 -25.96 4.68 -22.29
CA ALA A 715 -25.42 3.35 -22.55
C ALA A 715 -25.36 2.49 -21.28
N VAL A 716 -24.76 3.00 -20.20
CA VAL A 716 -24.63 2.32 -18.90
C VAL A 716 -26.01 1.99 -18.33
N THR A 717 -26.91 2.97 -18.26
CA THR A 717 -28.25 2.82 -17.68
C THR A 717 -29.11 1.83 -18.48
N LYS A 718 -29.09 1.90 -19.82
CA LYS A 718 -29.79 0.93 -20.69
C LYS A 718 -29.24 -0.49 -20.52
N PHE A 719 -27.91 -0.64 -20.46
CA PHE A 719 -27.27 -1.94 -20.32
C PHE A 719 -27.57 -2.57 -18.95
N PHE A 720 -27.50 -1.77 -17.88
CA PHE A 720 -27.85 -2.19 -16.52
C PHE A 720 -29.31 -2.65 -16.39
N ILE A 721 -30.25 -1.94 -17.01
CA ILE A 721 -31.66 -2.35 -17.07
C ILE A 721 -31.83 -3.70 -17.79
N ASN A 722 -31.10 -3.94 -18.89
CA ASN A 722 -31.19 -5.19 -19.64
C ASN A 722 -30.69 -6.40 -18.83
N GLU A 723 -29.57 -6.26 -18.12
CA GLU A 723 -29.05 -7.31 -17.23
C GLU A 723 -29.94 -7.56 -16.00
N LEU A 724 -30.84 -6.62 -15.67
CA LEU A 724 -31.88 -6.74 -14.64
C LEU A 724 -33.29 -6.96 -15.23
N SER A 725 -33.42 -7.43 -16.47
CA SER A 725 -34.71 -7.60 -17.17
C SER A 725 -35.72 -8.53 -16.47
N GLY A 726 -35.27 -9.41 -15.57
CA GLY A 726 -36.13 -10.23 -14.71
C GLY A 726 -36.64 -9.53 -13.43
N VAL A 727 -36.21 -8.30 -13.15
CA VAL A 727 -36.60 -7.53 -11.95
C VAL A 727 -37.61 -6.44 -12.33
N PRO A 728 -38.78 -6.36 -11.70
CA PRO A 728 -39.76 -5.32 -11.97
C PRO A 728 -39.19 -3.90 -11.76
N ARG A 729 -39.17 -3.11 -12.84
CA ARG A 729 -38.94 -1.66 -12.74
C ARG A 729 -40.15 -0.97 -12.09
N VAL A 730 -39.88 0.16 -11.45
CA VAL A 730 -40.88 1.09 -10.93
C VAL A 730 -40.68 2.48 -11.54
N ALA A 731 -41.52 3.44 -11.16
CA ALA A 731 -41.35 4.84 -11.57
C ALA A 731 -39.97 5.39 -11.16
N SER A 732 -39.40 6.22 -12.02
CA SER A 732 -38.17 6.99 -11.73
C SER A 732 -38.35 7.85 -10.47
N VAL A 733 -37.31 7.93 -9.64
CA VAL A 733 -37.28 8.78 -8.44
C VAL A 733 -36.08 9.70 -8.57
N ALA A 734 -36.34 10.99 -8.77
CA ALA A 734 -35.31 11.99 -9.03
C ALA A 734 -34.21 11.97 -7.93
N PRO A 735 -32.93 12.03 -8.30
CA PRO A 735 -32.38 12.30 -9.64
C PRO A 735 -32.21 11.07 -10.56
N PHE A 736 -32.75 9.89 -10.20
CA PHE A 736 -32.47 8.62 -10.89
C PHE A 736 -33.61 8.15 -11.81
N GLU A 737 -33.27 7.60 -12.98
CA GLU A 737 -34.25 7.04 -13.93
C GLU A 737 -34.40 5.51 -13.81
N ALA A 738 -33.34 4.78 -13.49
CA ALA A 738 -33.35 3.32 -13.41
C ALA A 738 -33.68 2.83 -11.99
N CYS A 739 -34.96 2.89 -11.63
CA CYS A 739 -35.50 2.40 -10.37
C CYS A 739 -36.22 1.04 -10.51
N PHE A 740 -36.07 0.21 -9.48
CA PHE A 740 -36.51 -1.19 -9.41
C PHE A 740 -37.18 -1.49 -8.06
N ASN A 741 -38.09 -2.47 -8.05
CA ASN A 741 -38.77 -2.92 -6.84
C ASN A 741 -37.81 -3.73 -5.94
N SER A 742 -37.51 -3.23 -4.74
CA SER A 742 -36.48 -3.77 -3.84
C SER A 742 -36.75 -5.23 -3.41
N LYS A 743 -38.03 -5.60 -3.25
CA LYS A 743 -38.47 -6.95 -2.81
C LYS A 743 -38.10 -8.07 -3.80
N ASN A 744 -37.73 -7.71 -5.03
CA ASN A 744 -37.32 -8.63 -6.08
C ASN A 744 -35.79 -8.75 -6.22
N ILE A 745 -35.02 -7.98 -5.42
CA ILE A 745 -33.55 -8.00 -5.43
C ILE A 745 -33.07 -8.64 -4.12
N SER A 746 -32.20 -9.65 -4.22
CA SER A 746 -31.66 -10.32 -3.04
C SER A 746 -30.69 -9.42 -2.27
N SER A 747 -30.51 -9.66 -0.97
CA SER A 747 -29.50 -8.95 -0.17
C SER A 747 -28.20 -9.77 -0.08
N THR A 748 -27.05 -9.12 -0.26
CA THR A 748 -25.73 -9.75 -0.19
C THR A 748 -24.83 -9.04 0.82
N ARG A 749 -23.63 -9.60 1.06
CA ARG A 749 -22.59 -8.96 1.88
C ARG A 749 -22.20 -7.57 1.36
N VAL A 750 -22.31 -7.32 0.07
CA VAL A 750 -21.89 -6.08 -0.61
C VAL A 750 -23.10 -5.31 -1.14
N GLY A 751 -24.19 -5.30 -0.37
CA GLY A 751 -25.45 -4.63 -0.70
C GLY A 751 -26.36 -5.45 -1.61
N PRO A 752 -27.30 -4.81 -2.33
CA PRO A 752 -28.25 -5.47 -3.23
C PRO A 752 -27.57 -6.37 -4.28
N GLY A 753 -28.18 -7.52 -4.56
CA GLY A 753 -27.72 -8.54 -5.49
C GLY A 753 -27.99 -8.19 -6.95
N VAL A 754 -27.35 -7.12 -7.41
CA VAL A 754 -27.39 -6.62 -8.80
C VAL A 754 -26.08 -6.92 -9.53
N PRO A 755 -26.04 -6.84 -10.88
CA PRO A 755 -24.79 -6.88 -11.64
C PRO A 755 -23.76 -5.86 -11.11
N ALA A 756 -22.54 -6.33 -10.88
CA ALA A 756 -21.43 -5.44 -10.56
C ALA A 756 -21.03 -4.61 -11.79
N ILE A 757 -20.65 -3.36 -11.57
CA ILE A 757 -20.13 -2.46 -12.61
C ILE A 757 -18.62 -2.39 -12.43
N PHE A 758 -17.85 -2.63 -13.49
CA PHE A 758 -16.39 -2.58 -13.45
C PHE A 758 -15.87 -1.46 -14.35
N LEU A 759 -15.10 -0.54 -13.77
CA LEU A 759 -14.33 0.45 -14.54
C LEU A 759 -12.96 -0.16 -14.83
N VAL A 760 -12.73 -0.59 -16.07
CA VAL A 760 -11.45 -1.17 -16.50
C VAL A 760 -10.43 -0.06 -16.66
N LEU A 761 -9.24 -0.21 -16.08
CA LEU A 761 -8.20 0.81 -16.01
C LEU A 761 -7.06 0.47 -16.99
N GLN A 762 -5.79 0.51 -16.55
CA GLN A 762 -4.65 0.32 -17.46
C GLN A 762 -4.51 -1.09 -18.07
N SER A 763 -5.25 -2.09 -17.58
CA SER A 763 -5.29 -3.45 -18.14
C SER A 763 -6.63 -4.13 -17.81
N GLU A 764 -7.00 -5.15 -18.59
CA GLU A 764 -8.18 -6.00 -18.34
C GLU A 764 -8.20 -6.66 -16.94
N THR A 765 -7.02 -6.81 -16.33
CA THR A 765 -6.82 -7.35 -14.98
C THR A 765 -6.86 -6.31 -13.85
N VAL A 766 -6.88 -5.01 -14.17
CA VAL A 766 -6.93 -3.93 -13.17
C VAL A 766 -8.19 -3.09 -13.40
N PHE A 767 -9.17 -3.30 -12.55
CA PHE A 767 -10.47 -2.64 -12.61
C PHE A 767 -10.95 -2.20 -11.23
N TRP A 768 -11.72 -1.11 -11.19
CA TRP A 768 -12.48 -0.72 -10.00
C TRP A 768 -13.83 -1.43 -10.02
N SER A 769 -14.15 -2.18 -8.97
CA SER A 769 -15.43 -2.92 -8.85
C SER A 769 -16.45 -2.15 -8.02
N ILE A 770 -17.59 -1.79 -8.61
CA ILE A 770 -18.71 -1.12 -7.95
C ILE A 770 -19.84 -2.14 -7.79
N TYR A 771 -20.06 -2.58 -6.55
CA TYR A 771 -21.10 -3.55 -6.17
C TYR A 771 -22.37 -2.85 -5.70
N GLY A 772 -23.44 -3.61 -5.44
CA GLY A 772 -24.77 -3.09 -5.06
C GLY A 772 -24.77 -2.01 -3.99
N ALA A 773 -23.94 -2.11 -2.95
CA ALA A 773 -23.82 -1.11 -1.88
C ALA A 773 -23.32 0.27 -2.35
N ASN A 774 -22.68 0.34 -3.53
CA ASN A 774 -22.15 1.54 -4.15
C ASN A 774 -22.83 1.86 -5.50
N SER A 775 -23.58 0.93 -6.09
CA SER A 775 -24.33 1.15 -7.35
C SER A 775 -25.83 1.36 -7.14
N MET A 776 -26.44 0.92 -6.04
CA MET A 776 -27.89 1.00 -5.80
C MET A 776 -28.24 1.85 -4.58
N VAL A 777 -28.88 2.99 -4.81
CA VAL A 777 -29.40 3.88 -3.77
C VAL A 777 -30.79 3.42 -3.34
N GLN A 778 -30.99 3.21 -2.04
CA GLN A 778 -32.32 2.97 -1.48
C GLN A 778 -33.04 4.30 -1.25
N VAL A 779 -34.10 4.55 -2.02
CA VAL A 779 -34.90 5.80 -1.94
C VAL A 779 -36.18 5.62 -1.12
N SER A 780 -36.63 4.37 -0.92
CA SER A 780 -37.67 3.99 0.04
C SER A 780 -37.55 2.50 0.38
N ASP A 781 -38.37 1.98 1.30
CA ASP A 781 -38.37 0.56 1.67
C ASP A 781 -38.52 -0.36 0.44
N ASP A 782 -39.39 0.02 -0.51
CA ASP A 782 -39.78 -0.77 -1.67
C ASP A 782 -39.01 -0.42 -2.96
N VAL A 783 -38.11 0.56 -2.96
CA VAL A 783 -37.47 1.08 -4.18
C VAL A 783 -35.96 1.24 -4.06
N LEU A 784 -35.23 0.60 -5.00
CA LEU A 784 -33.80 0.76 -5.23
C LEU A 784 -33.57 1.38 -6.62
N CYS A 785 -32.73 2.42 -6.70
CA CYS A 785 -32.39 3.10 -7.95
C CYS A 785 -30.90 3.04 -8.25
N LEU A 786 -30.52 2.96 -9.53
CA LEU A 786 -29.12 3.05 -9.98
C LEU A 786 -28.54 4.42 -9.62
N GLY A 787 -27.53 4.46 -8.77
CA GLY A 787 -26.92 5.65 -8.16
C GLY A 787 -26.01 6.47 -9.07
N PHE A 788 -26.43 6.70 -10.32
CA PHE A 788 -25.71 7.43 -11.36
C PHE A 788 -26.65 8.48 -11.99
N VAL A 789 -26.10 9.59 -12.46
CA VAL A 789 -26.87 10.73 -13.01
C VAL A 789 -26.31 11.23 -14.35
N ASP A 790 -27.19 11.77 -15.20
CA ASP A 790 -26.81 12.39 -16.49
C ASP A 790 -26.17 13.77 -16.23
N GLY A 791 -24.94 13.96 -16.71
CA GLY A 791 -24.18 15.21 -16.64
C GLY A 791 -24.39 16.15 -17.82
N GLY A 792 -25.32 15.83 -18.73
CA GLY A 792 -25.49 16.53 -20.00
C GLY A 792 -24.52 16.05 -21.08
N ALA A 793 -24.66 16.59 -22.28
CA ALA A 793 -23.99 16.09 -23.49
C ALA A 793 -22.60 16.70 -23.74
N LYS A 794 -22.19 17.71 -22.97
CA LYS A 794 -20.86 18.36 -23.07
C LYS A 794 -20.27 18.75 -21.69
N PRO A 795 -20.20 17.84 -20.70
CA PRO A 795 -19.55 18.12 -19.44
C PRO A 795 -18.03 18.20 -19.66
N ARG A 796 -17.34 19.02 -18.85
CA ARG A 796 -15.88 19.17 -18.89
C ARG A 796 -15.13 17.85 -18.67
N THR A 797 -15.71 16.93 -17.90
CA THR A 797 -15.16 15.60 -17.64
C THR A 797 -16.27 14.58 -17.81
N SER A 798 -16.04 13.54 -18.61
CA SER A 798 -17.12 12.63 -19.06
C SER A 798 -17.54 11.60 -18.02
N ILE A 799 -16.68 11.32 -17.02
CA ILE A 799 -17.04 10.52 -15.84
C ILE A 799 -16.52 11.23 -14.58
N VAL A 800 -17.40 11.56 -13.65
CA VAL A 800 -17.04 12.08 -12.32
C VAL A 800 -17.50 11.07 -11.29
N ILE A 801 -16.57 10.27 -10.76
CA ILE A 801 -16.86 9.28 -9.71
C ILE A 801 -17.20 10.05 -8.43
N GLY A 802 -18.47 9.99 -8.03
CA GLY A 802 -19.02 10.73 -6.90
C GLY A 802 -18.98 9.96 -5.58
N GLY A 803 -19.25 10.67 -4.49
CA GLY A 803 -19.08 10.20 -3.11
C GLY A 803 -19.68 8.82 -2.80
N TYR A 804 -20.89 8.54 -3.29
CA TYR A 804 -21.58 7.26 -3.07
C TYR A 804 -20.82 6.03 -3.61
N GLN A 805 -20.02 6.22 -4.66
CA GLN A 805 -19.16 5.18 -5.22
C GLN A 805 -17.81 5.06 -4.49
N LEU A 806 -17.51 5.96 -3.56
CA LEU A 806 -16.32 5.96 -2.69
C LEU A 806 -16.62 5.45 -1.27
N GLU A 807 -17.89 5.42 -0.87
CA GLU A 807 -18.35 4.94 0.44
C GLU A 807 -17.89 3.49 0.71
N ASP A 808 -17.34 3.24 1.89
CA ASP A 808 -16.84 1.94 2.36
C ASP A 808 -15.79 1.28 1.43
N ASN A 809 -15.04 2.11 0.70
CA ASN A 809 -13.82 1.77 -0.03
C ASN A 809 -12.65 2.66 0.49
N LEU A 810 -11.45 2.10 0.60
CA LEU A 810 -10.25 2.86 0.94
C LEU A 810 -9.55 3.35 -0.34
N LEU A 811 -9.34 4.67 -0.45
CA LEU A 811 -8.54 5.30 -1.50
C LEU A 811 -7.25 5.86 -0.90
N GLN A 812 -6.08 5.54 -1.45
CA GLN A 812 -4.78 6.13 -1.13
C GLN A 812 -4.24 6.94 -2.32
N PHE A 813 -4.13 8.25 -2.17
CA PHE A 813 -3.54 9.16 -3.16
C PHE A 813 -2.04 9.31 -2.89
N ASP A 814 -1.22 8.57 -3.62
CA ASP A 814 0.24 8.64 -3.56
C ASP A 814 0.74 9.69 -4.55
N LEU A 815 0.89 10.93 -4.06
CA LEU A 815 1.26 12.09 -4.88
C LEU A 815 2.74 12.08 -5.27
N ALA A 816 3.58 11.40 -4.48
CA ALA A 816 5.00 11.23 -4.76
C ALA A 816 5.23 10.25 -5.92
N ALA A 817 4.52 9.12 -5.94
CA ALA A 817 4.58 8.15 -7.04
C ALA A 817 3.52 8.39 -8.15
N SER A 818 2.75 9.47 -8.07
CA SER A 818 1.67 9.83 -9.01
C SER A 818 0.71 8.67 -9.34
N ARG A 819 0.17 8.02 -8.29
CA ARG A 819 -0.73 6.88 -8.41
C ARG A 819 -1.83 6.90 -7.35
N LEU A 820 -2.97 6.28 -7.68
CA LEU A 820 -4.05 5.98 -6.75
C LEU A 820 -3.97 4.49 -6.40
N GLY A 821 -3.84 4.18 -5.12
CA GLY A 821 -4.23 2.88 -4.59
C GLY A 821 -5.72 2.90 -4.24
N PHE A 822 -6.47 1.84 -4.55
CA PHE A 822 -7.85 1.67 -4.13
C PHE A 822 -8.08 0.23 -3.64
N SER A 823 -8.91 0.06 -2.61
CA SER A 823 -9.37 -1.27 -2.19
C SER A 823 -10.61 -1.70 -2.97
N ALA A 824 -10.89 -3.00 -2.99
CA ALA A 824 -12.28 -3.45 -3.15
C ALA A 824 -13.11 -3.06 -1.90
N SER A 825 -14.44 -3.12 -2.01
CA SER A 825 -15.35 -2.76 -0.92
C SER A 825 -15.03 -3.50 0.39
N LEU A 826 -14.88 -2.73 1.47
CA LEU A 826 -14.45 -3.22 2.78
C LEU A 826 -15.42 -4.23 3.41
N PHE A 827 -16.68 -4.23 2.95
CA PHE A 827 -17.69 -5.21 3.35
C PHE A 827 -17.24 -6.67 3.10
N PHE A 828 -16.45 -6.95 2.06
CA PHE A 828 -15.84 -8.27 1.85
C PHE A 828 -14.95 -8.69 3.01
N ARG A 829 -14.15 -7.75 3.53
CA ARG A 829 -13.24 -7.94 4.68
C ARG A 829 -13.96 -7.81 6.04
N ARG A 830 -15.30 -7.74 6.04
CA ARG A 830 -16.19 -7.62 7.21
C ARG A 830 -15.94 -6.35 8.03
N THR A 831 -15.56 -5.26 7.37
CA THR A 831 -15.40 -3.94 7.99
C THR A 831 -16.01 -2.84 7.13
N THR A 832 -16.10 -1.63 7.68
CA THR A 832 -16.55 -0.39 7.05
C THR A 832 -15.50 0.69 7.27
N CYS A 833 -15.62 1.85 6.61
CA CYS A 833 -14.85 3.03 6.96
C CYS A 833 -15.24 3.59 8.34
N ALA A 834 -16.48 3.38 8.78
CA ALA A 834 -16.95 3.73 10.14
C ALA A 834 -16.29 2.92 11.26
N ASN A 835 -15.63 1.80 10.95
CA ASN A 835 -14.89 0.98 11.91
C ASN A 835 -13.49 1.53 12.24
N PHE A 836 -13.11 2.74 11.79
CA PHE A 836 -11.86 3.35 12.26
C PHE A 836 -11.98 3.72 13.75
N ASN A 837 -10.98 3.35 14.56
CA ASN A 837 -11.07 3.52 16.01
C ASN A 837 -10.61 4.91 16.48
N PHE A 838 -11.54 5.87 16.51
CA PHE A 838 -11.33 7.23 17.01
C PHE A 838 -11.15 7.34 18.55
N THR A 839 -11.16 6.25 19.31
CA THR A 839 -10.75 6.30 20.73
C THR A 839 -9.27 6.63 20.83
N SER A 840 -8.91 7.74 21.50
CA SER A 840 -7.52 8.07 21.77
C SER A 840 -6.93 7.15 22.85
N ASN A 841 -5.77 6.57 22.55
CA ASN A 841 -4.96 5.81 23.51
C ASN A 841 -3.79 6.72 23.90
N ALA A 842 -3.96 7.49 24.98
CA ALA A 842 -3.08 8.57 25.44
C ALA A 842 -1.71 8.09 25.94
#